data_AF-A0A8X8W427-F1
#
_entry.id   AF-A0A8X8W427-F1
#
_cell.length_a   1.000
_cell.length_b   1.000
_cell.length_c   1.000
_cell.angle_alpha   90.00
_cell.angle_beta   90.00
_cell.angle_gamma   90.00
#
_symmetry.space_group_name_H-M   'P 1'
#
loop_
_entity.id
_entity.type
_entity.pdbx_description
1 polymer ?
#
loop_
_entity_poly.entity_id
_entity_poly.type
_entity_poly.pdbx_seq_one_letter_code
_entity_poly.pdbx_strand_id
1 'polypeptide(L)'
;MGWSNPFKEVATSRPLFLTIYATVIIGLLVSSFYVFSAVFSGSNSISSSSWIVSGANATESPSISFHPVSDSSIHVVAGVTLDNTSEHRESLQPIWKAPAPGSKMPPLETFKLTKELAGKRVKDNVIIVTFGNFAFMDFILSWVKHLSDMGVDNLLVGAMDIKLLEALYWKGVPVFDMGSHMSTVDVGWGSPTFHKMGREKVILIDSFLPFGFELLMCDTDMVWLKRHRVNMLTSVIYMFVWVLGIAMFCMHDSVLMPLAVENPLPYLARFPEADVLTSTDQVAPTVVDDRLDDWRLAGAAYNIGIFHWRPTPSSKKLAKEWKEMLIADDKIWDQNGFNEIVRKQLGPSVDEDSGLVYAYDGELKLGLLPASIFCSGHTYFVQALYEQLRLEPYAVHTTFQYGGTEGKRHRLREAKVFYDPPEYYDTPGGFLTFKPHIPKNLMLDGEHNFDSHFALVNYQIKQIRTALAIASLLGRTLVMPPLWCRLDRLWFGHPGILPGTLTRQPFICPLDHVFEVNVMLKDLPVEEFGPDINIREYSFLENPYMPQEVKDSWLDVHLCQEGSPGCGVSNSTNPAGILKFPKRSTEETETEERFRRRMKRYTGIWCCVGDHRPGHIYYDAYWDEKPGWKAKPPRTPEEDHPPL
;
A
#
# COMPACT_ATOMS: atom_id res chain seq x y z
N MET A 1 52.13 39.66 -14.89
CA MET A 1 53.31 38.93 -14.37
C MET A 1 52.88 38.12 -13.17
N GLY A 2 53.17 36.81 -13.17
CA GLY A 2 52.99 35.92 -12.02
C GLY A 2 52.12 34.69 -12.30
N TRP A 3 52.60 33.74 -13.11
CA TRP A 3 52.11 32.36 -13.03
C TRP A 3 52.68 31.72 -11.76
N SER A 4 51.82 31.39 -10.80
CA SER A 4 52.17 30.51 -9.68
C SER A 4 52.20 29.06 -10.17
N ASN A 5 53.31 28.38 -9.88
CA ASN A 5 53.58 27.00 -10.29
C ASN A 5 52.79 26.02 -9.38
N PRO A 6 51.83 25.22 -9.90
CA PRO A 6 50.94 24.35 -9.10
C PRO A 6 51.67 23.25 -8.33
N PHE A 7 52.94 22.99 -8.64
CA PHE A 7 53.78 22.02 -7.92
C PHE A 7 54.28 22.51 -6.55
N LYS A 8 54.10 23.80 -6.22
CA LYS A 8 54.60 24.35 -4.95
C LYS A 8 53.65 24.11 -3.76
N GLU A 9 52.37 23.85 -4.00
CA GLU A 9 51.36 23.56 -2.96
C GLU A 9 51.35 22.11 -2.47
N VAL A 10 51.83 21.16 -3.30
CA VAL A 10 51.88 19.74 -2.94
C VAL A 10 52.99 19.45 -1.91
N ALA A 11 54.07 20.25 -1.94
CA ALA A 11 55.23 20.10 -1.05
C ALA A 11 54.94 20.44 0.43
N THR A 12 53.80 21.05 0.75
CA THR A 12 53.40 21.45 2.11
C THR A 12 52.24 20.62 2.69
N SER A 13 51.78 19.57 1.99
CA SER A 13 50.68 18.72 2.45
C SER A 13 51.13 17.70 3.50
N ARG A 14 50.31 17.47 4.54
CA ARG A 14 50.62 16.53 5.64
C ARG A 14 50.76 15.08 5.10
N PRO A 15 51.64 14.22 5.66
CA PRO A 15 51.97 12.89 5.12
C PRO A 15 50.76 11.99 4.84
N LEU A 16 49.69 12.12 5.64
CA LEU A 16 48.44 11.38 5.46
C LEU A 16 47.75 11.67 4.12
N PHE A 17 47.72 12.95 3.70
CA PHE A 17 47.08 13.35 2.45
C PHE A 17 47.89 12.90 1.24
N LEU A 18 49.22 12.98 1.31
CA LEU A 18 50.11 12.41 0.29
C LEU A 18 49.90 10.90 0.13
N THR A 19 49.68 10.18 1.23
CA THR A 19 49.40 8.74 1.21
C THR A 19 48.04 8.44 0.56
N ILE A 20 47.01 9.22 0.89
CA ILE A 20 45.67 9.10 0.29
C ILE A 20 45.74 9.41 -1.22
N TYR A 21 46.37 10.52 -1.61
CA TYR A 21 46.54 10.87 -3.02
C TYR A 21 47.33 9.83 -3.80
N ALA A 22 48.44 9.32 -3.23
CA ALA A 22 49.21 8.25 -3.85
C ALA A 22 48.38 6.97 -4.00
N THR A 23 47.60 6.59 -2.99
CA THR A 23 46.74 5.38 -3.03
C THR A 23 45.66 5.52 -4.10
N VAL A 24 45.04 6.69 -4.21
CA VAL A 24 44.02 6.97 -5.23
C VAL A 24 44.64 6.97 -6.63
N ILE A 25 45.80 7.58 -6.82
CA ILE A 25 46.49 7.59 -8.13
C ILE A 25 46.92 6.18 -8.53
N ILE A 26 47.46 5.39 -7.61
CA ILE A 26 47.83 3.98 -7.86
C ILE A 26 46.58 3.16 -8.20
N GLY A 27 45.48 3.34 -7.45
CA GLY A 27 44.21 2.67 -7.72
C GLY A 27 43.62 3.02 -9.09
N LEU A 28 43.76 4.28 -9.53
CA LEU A 28 43.39 4.73 -10.87
C LEU A 28 44.26 4.07 -11.94
N LEU A 29 45.59 4.06 -11.76
CA LEU A 29 46.51 3.44 -12.72
C LEU A 29 46.30 1.94 -12.87
N VAL A 30 46.11 1.21 -11.76
CA VAL A 30 45.85 -0.24 -11.77
C VAL A 30 44.51 -0.55 -12.45
N SER A 31 43.46 0.21 -12.12
CA SER A 31 42.15 0.05 -12.74
C SER A 31 42.19 0.36 -14.24
N SER A 32 42.87 1.44 -14.64
CA SER A 32 43.06 1.76 -16.06
C SER A 32 43.84 0.68 -16.79
N PHE A 33 44.90 0.13 -16.20
CA PHE A 33 45.68 -0.94 -16.83
C PHE A 33 44.86 -2.23 -16.99
N TYR A 34 44.04 -2.58 -15.99
CA TYR A 34 43.14 -3.73 -16.06
C TYR A 34 42.08 -3.58 -17.16
N VAL A 35 41.43 -2.41 -17.23
CA VAL A 35 40.41 -2.11 -18.25
C VAL A 35 41.04 -2.07 -19.65
N PHE A 36 42.20 -1.42 -19.82
CA PHE A 36 42.90 -1.41 -21.11
C PHE A 36 43.39 -2.80 -21.51
N SER A 37 43.87 -3.62 -20.58
CA SER A 37 44.25 -5.01 -20.86
C SER A 37 43.04 -5.87 -21.29
N ALA A 38 41.89 -5.69 -20.64
CA ALA A 38 40.67 -6.42 -21.00
C ALA A 38 40.10 -6.00 -22.37
N VAL A 39 40.22 -4.72 -22.72
CA VAL A 39 39.73 -4.17 -24.01
C VAL A 39 40.66 -4.54 -25.16
N PHE A 40 41.98 -4.54 -24.97
CA PHE A 40 42.95 -4.82 -26.04
C PHE A 40 43.33 -6.31 -26.20
N SER A 41 42.95 -7.19 -25.26
CA SER A 41 43.02 -8.64 -25.48
C SER A 41 41.76 -9.22 -26.14
N GLY A 42 40.69 -8.43 -26.31
CA GLY A 42 39.43 -8.85 -26.89
C GLY A 42 39.26 -8.47 -28.36
N SER A 43 40.18 -8.88 -29.24
CA SER A 43 39.95 -8.76 -30.70
C SER A 43 40.70 -9.85 -31.46
N ASN A 44 40.12 -11.05 -31.58
CA ASN A 44 40.24 -11.89 -32.78
C ASN A 44 39.22 -13.04 -32.78
N SER A 45 38.40 -13.03 -33.83
CA SER A 45 37.57 -14.10 -34.45
C SER A 45 36.58 -14.91 -33.60
N ILE A 46 35.30 -14.73 -33.97
CA ILE A 46 34.19 -15.67 -33.80
C ILE A 46 34.43 -16.90 -34.71
N SER A 47 34.48 -18.11 -34.13
CA SER A 47 33.97 -19.32 -34.78
C SER A 47 33.61 -20.41 -33.76
N SER A 48 32.57 -21.14 -34.13
CA SER A 48 31.82 -22.16 -33.40
C SER A 48 32.60 -23.36 -32.86
N SER A 49 32.02 -23.87 -31.77
CA SER A 49 31.94 -25.27 -31.35
C SER A 49 33.18 -25.97 -30.79
N SER A 50 32.96 -26.55 -29.61
CA SER A 50 33.30 -27.94 -29.29
C SER A 50 34.73 -28.29 -28.88
N TRP A 51 34.82 -28.70 -27.60
CA TRP A 51 35.55 -29.87 -27.09
C TRP A 51 36.84 -29.62 -26.28
N ILE A 52 36.76 -30.17 -25.06
CA ILE A 52 37.73 -31.06 -24.43
C ILE A 52 38.90 -30.47 -23.62
N VAL A 53 38.85 -30.87 -22.36
CA VAL A 53 39.90 -31.03 -21.35
C VAL A 53 41.19 -31.62 -21.93
N SER A 54 42.33 -31.02 -21.64
CA SER A 54 43.63 -31.69 -21.74
C SER A 54 44.40 -31.49 -20.45
N GLY A 55 44.72 -32.61 -19.80
CA GLY A 55 45.52 -32.64 -18.58
C GLY A 55 47.02 -32.58 -18.83
N ALA A 56 47.75 -32.50 -17.74
CA ALA A 56 49.13 -32.94 -17.64
C ALA A 56 49.36 -33.45 -16.21
N ASN A 57 49.43 -34.76 -16.04
CA ASN A 57 50.64 -35.40 -15.55
C ASN A 57 50.52 -36.91 -15.67
N ALA A 58 51.43 -37.46 -16.46
CA ALA A 58 51.66 -38.87 -16.64
C ALA A 58 52.41 -39.42 -15.43
N THR A 59 51.99 -40.60 -14.95
CA THR A 59 52.88 -41.71 -14.61
C THR A 59 52.07 -42.99 -14.39
N GLU A 60 52.43 -44.02 -15.15
CA GLU A 60 52.35 -45.45 -14.83
C GLU A 60 50.99 -46.18 -14.83
N SER A 61 50.75 -46.87 -15.95
CA SER A 61 50.10 -48.18 -16.07
C SER A 61 51.00 -49.29 -15.46
N PRO A 62 50.53 -50.54 -15.14
CA PRO A 62 49.58 -51.28 -15.98
C PRO A 62 48.53 -52.20 -15.30
N SER A 63 47.41 -52.31 -16.04
CA SER A 63 46.53 -53.47 -16.29
C SER A 63 46.57 -54.70 -15.37
N ILE A 64 45.40 -55.15 -14.91
CA ILE A 64 45.01 -56.57 -14.96
C ILE A 64 43.53 -56.70 -15.33
N SER A 65 43.30 -57.52 -16.36
CA SER A 65 42.04 -57.98 -16.91
C SER A 65 41.46 -59.19 -16.16
N PHE A 66 40.14 -59.17 -15.97
CA PHE A 66 39.15 -60.24 -15.88
C PHE A 66 39.60 -61.72 -15.76
N HIS A 67 38.98 -62.47 -14.85
CA HIS A 67 38.18 -63.65 -15.20
C HIS A 67 37.14 -64.03 -14.12
N PRO A 68 35.99 -64.64 -14.51
CA PRO A 68 34.83 -64.90 -13.66
C PRO A 68 34.72 -66.38 -13.23
N VAL A 69 34.16 -66.66 -12.05
CA VAL A 69 33.59 -67.99 -11.73
C VAL A 69 32.38 -67.85 -10.79
N SER A 70 31.32 -68.52 -11.23
CA SER A 70 30.00 -68.83 -10.69
C SER A 70 29.97 -69.65 -9.40
N ASP A 71 28.95 -69.48 -8.54
CA ASP A 71 27.82 -70.44 -8.46
C ASP A 71 26.62 -69.93 -7.62
N SER A 72 25.42 -70.28 -8.10
CA SER A 72 24.07 -70.51 -7.49
C SER A 72 23.64 -69.80 -6.17
N SER A 73 22.39 -69.38 -5.94
CA SER A 73 21.09 -69.48 -6.61
C SER A 73 20.06 -68.62 -5.84
N ILE A 74 18.98 -68.17 -6.50
CA ILE A 74 17.57 -67.97 -6.03
C ILE A 74 16.89 -66.78 -6.74
N HIS A 75 15.65 -67.03 -7.14
CA HIS A 75 14.82 -66.36 -8.14
C HIS A 75 14.35 -64.92 -7.84
N VAL A 76 14.53 -64.08 -8.88
CA VAL A 76 13.72 -62.99 -9.46
C VAL A 76 12.43 -62.54 -8.73
N VAL A 77 12.36 -61.23 -8.41
CA VAL A 77 11.20 -60.36 -8.68
C VAL A 77 11.71 -59.01 -9.20
N ALA A 78 11.17 -58.57 -10.33
CA ALA A 78 11.55 -57.36 -11.07
C ALA A 78 11.38 -56.07 -10.25
N GLY A 79 12.44 -55.26 -10.19
CA GLY A 79 12.45 -53.91 -9.64
C GLY A 79 12.66 -52.90 -10.76
N VAL A 80 11.61 -52.10 -10.98
CA VAL A 80 11.44 -51.05 -11.99
C VAL A 80 12.53 -49.99 -11.89
N THR A 81 13.06 -49.60 -13.04
CA THR A 81 13.96 -48.45 -13.26
C THR A 81 13.31 -47.15 -12.78
N LEU A 82 14.03 -46.39 -11.96
CA LEU A 82 13.71 -44.98 -11.68
C LEU A 82 13.75 -44.20 -12.99
N ASP A 83 12.57 -43.78 -13.46
CA ASP A 83 12.44 -42.80 -14.52
C ASP A 83 12.79 -41.41 -13.99
N ASN A 84 13.81 -40.81 -14.59
CA ASN A 84 14.07 -39.38 -14.56
C ASN A 84 12.96 -38.68 -15.34
N THR A 85 11.86 -38.31 -14.68
CA THR A 85 10.96 -37.29 -15.21
C THR A 85 11.52 -35.91 -14.84
N SER A 86 12.19 -35.26 -15.78
CA SER A 86 12.28 -33.81 -15.77
C SER A 86 10.87 -33.27 -15.94
N GLU A 87 10.24 -32.84 -14.84
CA GLU A 87 8.97 -32.12 -14.89
C GLU A 87 9.16 -30.88 -15.77
N HIS A 88 8.50 -30.87 -16.92
CA HIS A 88 8.17 -29.64 -17.62
C HIS A 88 7.36 -28.76 -16.64
N ARG A 89 8.00 -27.78 -16.00
CA ARG A 89 7.29 -26.67 -15.34
C ARG A 89 6.49 -25.95 -16.44
N GLU A 90 5.21 -26.30 -16.59
CA GLU A 90 4.27 -25.48 -17.37
C GLU A 90 4.34 -24.07 -16.81
N SER A 91 4.63 -23.09 -17.66
CA SER A 91 4.62 -21.68 -17.26
C SER A 91 3.23 -21.33 -16.74
N LEU A 92 3.16 -20.66 -15.58
CA LEU A 92 1.91 -20.18 -15.00
C LEU A 92 1.11 -19.39 -16.05
N GLN A 93 -0.21 -19.62 -16.11
CA GLN A 93 -1.08 -18.88 -17.02
C GLN A 93 -0.92 -17.37 -16.77
N PRO A 94 -0.77 -16.54 -17.82
CA PRO A 94 -0.62 -15.10 -17.64
C PRO A 94 -1.84 -14.49 -16.93
N ILE A 95 -1.59 -13.60 -15.97
CA ILE A 95 -2.62 -12.76 -15.36
C ILE A 95 -3.02 -11.68 -16.38
N TRP A 96 -4.28 -11.24 -16.35
CA TRP A 96 -4.84 -10.23 -17.26
C TRP A 96 -5.03 -10.68 -18.71
N LYS A 97 -4.77 -11.95 -19.00
CA LYS A 97 -5.10 -12.56 -20.29
C LYS A 97 -6.54 -13.06 -20.25
N ALA A 98 -7.45 -12.22 -20.72
CA ALA A 98 -8.86 -12.57 -20.83
C ALA A 98 -9.07 -13.82 -21.71
N PRO A 99 -10.08 -14.66 -21.40
CA PRO A 99 -10.50 -15.74 -22.28
C PRO A 99 -10.86 -15.22 -23.69
N ALA A 100 -10.71 -16.07 -24.71
CA ALA A 100 -10.97 -15.68 -26.09
C ALA A 100 -12.42 -15.14 -26.27
N PRO A 101 -12.63 -14.07 -27.05
CA PRO A 101 -13.97 -13.57 -27.35
C PRO A 101 -14.86 -14.68 -27.92
N GLY A 102 -16.08 -14.81 -27.39
CA GLY A 102 -17.03 -15.85 -27.80
C GLY A 102 -16.80 -17.24 -27.20
N SER A 103 -15.76 -17.43 -26.39
CA SER A 103 -15.61 -18.65 -25.58
C SER A 103 -16.72 -18.76 -24.53
N LYS A 104 -17.01 -20.00 -24.10
CA LYS A 104 -17.92 -20.23 -22.97
C LYS A 104 -17.11 -20.38 -21.69
N MET A 105 -17.61 -19.81 -20.61
CA MET A 105 -17.04 -20.02 -19.29
C MET A 105 -17.18 -21.51 -18.90
N PRO A 106 -16.14 -22.12 -18.30
CA PRO A 106 -16.23 -23.46 -17.75
C PRO A 106 -17.36 -23.62 -16.73
N PRO A 107 -17.87 -24.84 -16.48
CA PRO A 107 -18.83 -25.10 -15.42
C PRO A 107 -18.32 -24.63 -14.05
N LEU A 108 -19.20 -24.13 -13.18
CA LEU A 108 -18.84 -23.63 -11.84
C LEU A 108 -18.05 -24.66 -11.00
N GLU A 109 -18.34 -25.94 -11.18
CA GLU A 109 -17.64 -27.06 -10.55
C GLU A 109 -16.12 -27.06 -10.80
N THR A 110 -15.67 -26.50 -11.92
CA THR A 110 -14.23 -26.39 -12.26
C THR A 110 -13.50 -25.32 -11.45
N PHE A 111 -14.24 -24.45 -10.77
CA PHE A 111 -13.72 -23.39 -9.91
C PHE A 111 -13.70 -23.79 -8.43
N LYS A 112 -14.13 -25.01 -8.07
CA LYS A 112 -14.05 -25.46 -6.67
C LYS A 112 -12.60 -25.50 -6.19
N LEU A 113 -12.36 -25.04 -4.96
CA LEU A 113 -11.04 -25.11 -4.37
C LEU A 113 -10.58 -26.56 -4.22
N THR A 114 -9.52 -26.93 -4.93
CA THR A 114 -8.81 -28.20 -4.77
C THR A 114 -7.31 -27.96 -4.71
N LYS A 115 -6.56 -28.97 -4.25
CA LYS A 115 -5.09 -28.93 -4.25
C LYS A 115 -4.54 -28.70 -5.66
N GLU A 116 -5.16 -29.30 -6.67
CA GLU A 116 -4.77 -29.18 -8.07
C GLU A 116 -5.04 -27.77 -8.60
N LEU A 117 -6.19 -27.17 -8.28
CA LEU A 117 -6.50 -25.79 -8.68
C LEU A 117 -5.51 -24.80 -8.07
N ALA A 118 -5.25 -24.92 -6.76
CA ALA A 118 -4.24 -24.11 -6.07
C ALA A 118 -2.83 -24.35 -6.65
N GLY A 119 -2.47 -25.62 -6.88
CA GLY A 119 -1.17 -26.03 -7.41
C GLY A 119 -0.83 -25.42 -8.77
N LYS A 120 -1.83 -25.10 -9.61
CA LYS A 120 -1.65 -24.37 -10.87
C LYS A 120 -1.10 -22.95 -10.70
N ARG A 121 -1.09 -22.40 -9.48
CA ARG A 121 -0.56 -21.06 -9.17
C ARG A 121 0.63 -21.09 -8.22
N VAL A 122 0.89 -22.19 -7.51
CA VAL A 122 1.99 -22.27 -6.54
C VAL A 122 3.34 -22.08 -7.23
N LYS A 123 4.20 -21.28 -6.61
CA LYS A 123 5.58 -21.05 -7.03
C LYS A 123 6.49 -21.10 -5.81
N ASP A 124 7.56 -21.88 -5.90
CA ASP A 124 8.51 -22.09 -4.80
C ASP A 124 7.82 -22.46 -3.48
N ASN A 125 6.80 -23.33 -3.59
CA ASN A 125 5.91 -23.78 -2.51
C ASN A 125 5.03 -22.70 -1.85
N VAL A 126 4.98 -21.47 -2.39
CA VAL A 126 4.17 -20.37 -1.86
C VAL A 126 3.00 -20.06 -2.79
N ILE A 127 1.82 -19.82 -2.21
CA ILE A 127 0.67 -19.21 -2.87
C ILE A 127 0.20 -17.97 -2.09
N ILE A 128 -0.11 -16.91 -2.82
CA ILE A 128 -0.66 -15.67 -2.26
C ILE A 128 -2.16 -15.65 -2.52
N VAL A 129 -2.96 -15.48 -1.47
CA VAL A 129 -4.42 -15.56 -1.56
C VAL A 129 -5.04 -14.32 -0.95
N THR A 130 -6.02 -13.77 -1.65
CA THR A 130 -6.98 -12.80 -1.12
C THR A 130 -8.39 -13.30 -1.42
N PHE A 131 -9.40 -12.67 -0.83
CA PHE A 131 -10.80 -13.07 -0.99
C PHE A 131 -11.74 -11.89 -0.76
N GLY A 132 -12.90 -11.92 -1.42
CA GLY A 132 -13.90 -10.87 -1.26
C GLY A 132 -15.19 -11.18 -2.00
N ASN A 133 -16.13 -10.23 -1.91
CA ASN A 133 -17.36 -10.25 -2.71
C ASN A 133 -17.29 -9.18 -3.82
N PHE A 134 -18.31 -9.12 -4.66
CA PHE A 134 -18.36 -8.20 -5.80
C PHE A 134 -18.25 -6.71 -5.42
N ALA A 135 -18.63 -6.32 -4.20
CA ALA A 135 -18.51 -4.93 -3.74
C ALA A 135 -17.06 -4.47 -3.59
N PHE A 136 -16.11 -5.38 -3.42
CA PHE A 136 -14.68 -5.10 -3.31
C PHE A 136 -13.90 -5.41 -4.60
N MET A 137 -14.59 -5.54 -5.74
CA MET A 137 -13.95 -5.84 -7.03
C MET A 137 -12.81 -4.86 -7.36
N ASP A 138 -13.00 -3.56 -7.14
CA ASP A 138 -12.00 -2.51 -7.37
C ASP A 138 -10.76 -2.66 -6.46
N PHE A 139 -10.94 -3.00 -5.19
CA PHE A 139 -9.86 -3.35 -4.28
C PHE A 139 -9.11 -4.62 -4.73
N ILE A 140 -9.84 -5.67 -5.13
CA ILE A 140 -9.23 -6.92 -5.65
C ILE A 140 -8.39 -6.62 -6.89
N LEU A 141 -8.93 -5.84 -7.83
CA LEU A 141 -8.19 -5.49 -9.05
C LEU A 141 -6.95 -4.65 -8.73
N SER A 142 -7.03 -3.74 -7.76
CA SER A 142 -5.87 -3.02 -7.24
C SER A 142 -4.83 -3.98 -6.67
N TRP A 143 -5.23 -4.89 -5.79
CA TRP A 143 -4.36 -5.88 -5.19
C TRP A 143 -3.65 -6.76 -6.23
N VAL A 144 -4.40 -7.29 -7.21
CA VAL A 144 -3.84 -8.10 -8.30
C VAL A 144 -2.88 -7.27 -9.16
N LYS A 145 -3.23 -5.99 -9.43
CA LYS A 145 -2.41 -5.10 -10.26
C LYS A 145 -1.04 -4.90 -9.65
N HIS A 146 -0.98 -4.55 -8.37
CA HIS A 146 0.28 -4.33 -7.65
C HIS A 146 1.17 -5.57 -7.63
N LEU A 147 0.62 -6.75 -7.36
CA LEU A 147 1.40 -8.00 -7.42
C LEU A 147 1.90 -8.31 -8.83
N SER A 148 1.02 -8.19 -9.83
CA SER A 148 1.39 -8.47 -11.22
C SER A 148 2.46 -7.51 -11.77
N ASP A 149 2.43 -6.24 -11.37
CA ASP A 149 3.44 -5.23 -11.74
C ASP A 149 4.82 -5.50 -11.13
N MET A 150 4.86 -6.29 -10.04
CA MET A 150 6.09 -6.78 -9.42
C MET A 150 6.53 -8.15 -9.95
N GLY A 151 5.85 -8.68 -10.97
CA GLY A 151 6.12 -10.01 -11.53
C GLY A 151 5.72 -11.16 -10.61
N VAL A 152 4.84 -10.91 -9.64
CA VAL A 152 4.31 -11.92 -8.74
C VAL A 152 3.06 -12.54 -9.37
N ASP A 153 3.22 -13.75 -9.87
CA ASP A 153 2.20 -14.49 -10.59
C ASP A 153 1.56 -15.62 -9.76
N ASN A 154 2.14 -16.01 -8.63
CA ASN A 154 1.64 -17.06 -7.75
C ASN A 154 0.49 -16.63 -6.83
N LEU A 155 -0.50 -15.96 -7.41
CA LEU A 155 -1.70 -15.48 -6.73
C LEU A 155 -2.96 -16.24 -7.15
N LEU A 156 -3.94 -16.27 -6.25
CA LEU A 156 -5.27 -16.84 -6.45
C LEU A 156 -6.32 -16.06 -5.63
N VAL A 157 -7.46 -15.72 -6.23
CA VAL A 157 -8.53 -14.96 -5.57
C VAL A 157 -9.71 -15.87 -5.21
N GLY A 158 -10.15 -15.83 -3.96
CA GLY A 158 -11.38 -16.48 -3.50
C GLY A 158 -12.59 -15.59 -3.74
N ALA A 159 -13.50 -16.01 -4.63
CA ALA A 159 -14.75 -15.31 -4.86
C ALA A 159 -15.82 -15.80 -3.90
N MET A 160 -16.39 -14.89 -3.11
CA MET A 160 -17.45 -15.20 -2.14
C MET A 160 -18.86 -15.26 -2.76
N ASP A 161 -18.97 -14.81 -4.02
CA ASP A 161 -20.19 -14.83 -4.83
C ASP A 161 -19.87 -15.05 -6.33
N ILE A 162 -20.85 -15.56 -7.07
CA ILE A 162 -20.70 -15.93 -8.49
C ILE A 162 -20.46 -14.71 -9.39
N LYS A 163 -21.01 -13.54 -9.04
CA LYS A 163 -20.87 -12.33 -9.85
C LYS A 163 -19.41 -11.86 -9.87
N LEU A 164 -18.73 -11.92 -8.72
CA LEU A 164 -17.29 -11.69 -8.63
C LEU A 164 -16.50 -12.74 -9.41
N LEU A 165 -16.83 -14.02 -9.23
CA LEU A 165 -16.15 -15.12 -9.90
C LEU A 165 -16.15 -14.94 -11.43
N GLU A 166 -17.33 -14.73 -12.01
CA GLU A 166 -17.49 -14.50 -13.44
C GLU A 166 -16.69 -13.28 -13.90
N ALA A 167 -16.82 -12.17 -13.17
CA ALA A 167 -16.18 -10.92 -13.56
C ALA A 167 -14.63 -11.00 -13.48
N LEU A 168 -14.07 -11.72 -12.52
CA LEU A 168 -12.63 -11.98 -12.43
C LEU A 168 -12.14 -12.94 -13.53
N TYR A 169 -12.89 -14.02 -13.79
CA TYR A 169 -12.59 -14.96 -14.85
C TYR A 169 -12.48 -14.24 -16.21
N TRP A 170 -13.47 -13.40 -16.54
CA TRP A 170 -13.47 -12.65 -17.81
C TRP A 170 -12.38 -11.57 -17.89
N LYS A 171 -11.84 -11.13 -16.76
CA LYS A 171 -10.66 -10.24 -16.70
C LYS A 171 -9.34 -10.99 -16.77
N GLY A 172 -9.34 -12.33 -16.82
CA GLY A 172 -8.12 -13.15 -16.79
C GLY A 172 -7.43 -13.14 -15.43
N VAL A 173 -8.19 -12.97 -14.34
CA VAL A 173 -7.67 -13.05 -12.97
C VAL A 173 -7.89 -14.47 -12.44
N PRO A 174 -6.86 -15.16 -11.91
CA PRO A 174 -7.01 -16.48 -11.30
C PRO A 174 -7.98 -16.44 -10.12
N VAL A 175 -9.04 -17.24 -10.20
CA VAL A 175 -10.16 -17.21 -9.25
C VAL A 175 -10.67 -18.61 -8.94
N PHE A 176 -11.17 -18.82 -7.73
CA PHE A 176 -11.92 -20.01 -7.32
C PHE A 176 -13.21 -19.62 -6.59
N ASP A 177 -14.18 -20.53 -6.56
CA ASP A 177 -15.43 -20.38 -5.82
C ASP A 177 -15.23 -20.81 -4.36
N MET A 178 -15.51 -19.91 -3.42
CA MET A 178 -15.49 -20.24 -1.99
C MET A 178 -16.74 -21.00 -1.54
N GLY A 179 -17.82 -21.00 -2.32
CA GLY A 179 -19.09 -21.64 -1.95
C GLY A 179 -19.85 -20.95 -0.81
N SER A 180 -19.43 -19.75 -0.40
CA SER A 180 -20.00 -19.03 0.75
C SER A 180 -21.35 -18.35 0.46
N HIS A 181 -21.68 -18.16 -0.83
CA HIS A 181 -22.90 -17.49 -1.33
C HIS A 181 -23.25 -16.18 -0.59
N MET A 182 -22.25 -15.31 -0.44
CA MET A 182 -22.38 -14.08 0.33
C MET A 182 -23.09 -12.97 -0.45
N SER A 183 -23.55 -11.94 0.28
CA SER A 183 -24.15 -10.76 -0.35
C SER A 183 -23.15 -10.06 -1.27
N THR A 184 -23.63 -9.50 -2.37
CA THR A 184 -22.84 -8.75 -3.36
C THR A 184 -22.65 -7.27 -3.00
N VAL A 185 -23.18 -6.85 -1.84
CA VAL A 185 -23.05 -5.47 -1.32
C VAL A 185 -22.02 -5.42 -0.18
N ASP A 186 -21.47 -4.24 0.07
CA ASP A 186 -20.66 -4.01 1.26
C ASP A 186 -21.55 -4.12 2.51
N VAL A 187 -21.16 -4.99 3.43
CA VAL A 187 -21.92 -5.30 4.64
C VAL A 187 -21.52 -4.42 5.82
N GLY A 188 -20.49 -3.59 5.66
CA GLY A 188 -19.96 -2.68 6.68
C GLY A 188 -19.17 -3.41 7.77
N TRP A 189 -18.12 -2.74 8.25
CA TRP A 189 -17.28 -3.24 9.34
C TRP A 189 -18.08 -3.45 10.63
N GLY A 190 -17.79 -4.55 11.35
CA GLY A 190 -18.41 -4.88 12.64
C GLY A 190 -19.84 -5.41 12.57
N SER A 191 -20.43 -5.57 11.38
CA SER A 191 -21.76 -6.18 11.23
C SER A 191 -21.73 -7.70 11.47
N PRO A 192 -22.88 -8.35 11.75
CA PRO A 192 -22.94 -9.82 11.85
C PRO A 192 -22.45 -10.52 10.58
N THR A 193 -22.69 -9.92 9.41
CA THR A 193 -22.23 -10.45 8.13
C THR A 193 -20.73 -10.24 7.94
N PHE A 194 -20.15 -9.15 8.46
CA PHE A 194 -18.70 -8.98 8.52
C PHE A 194 -18.03 -10.05 9.38
N HIS A 195 -18.59 -10.36 10.56
CA HIS A 195 -18.11 -11.49 11.36
C HIS A 195 -18.21 -12.81 10.59
N LYS A 196 -19.27 -13.02 9.81
CA LYS A 196 -19.37 -14.18 8.91
C LYS A 196 -18.23 -14.21 7.87
N MET A 197 -17.87 -13.08 7.26
CA MET A 197 -16.73 -13.01 6.33
C MET A 197 -15.40 -13.37 7.01
N GLY A 198 -15.18 -12.88 8.23
CA GLY A 198 -14.00 -13.25 9.03
C GLY A 198 -13.91 -14.75 9.29
N ARG A 199 -15.05 -15.44 9.49
CA ARG A 199 -15.07 -16.91 9.61
C ARG A 199 -14.67 -17.62 8.32
N GLU A 200 -15.13 -17.13 7.17
CA GLU A 200 -14.76 -17.70 5.86
C GLU A 200 -13.24 -17.63 5.62
N LYS A 201 -12.54 -16.59 6.11
CA LYS A 201 -11.08 -16.51 6.08
C LYS A 201 -10.42 -17.69 6.81
N VAL A 202 -10.89 -17.99 8.01
CA VAL A 202 -10.30 -19.08 8.83
C VAL A 202 -10.62 -20.45 8.25
N ILE A 203 -11.84 -20.64 7.75
CA ILE A 203 -12.23 -21.86 7.00
C ILE A 203 -11.32 -22.03 5.77
N LEU A 204 -11.00 -20.94 5.08
CA LEU A 204 -10.13 -20.97 3.92
C LEU A 204 -8.69 -21.35 4.29
N ILE A 205 -8.12 -20.76 5.36
CA ILE A 205 -6.80 -21.12 5.86
C ILE A 205 -6.75 -22.61 6.22
N ASP A 206 -7.73 -23.12 6.98
CA ASP A 206 -7.84 -24.53 7.36
C ASP A 206 -7.97 -25.46 6.13
N SER A 207 -8.54 -24.98 5.02
CA SER A 207 -8.63 -25.73 3.77
C SER A 207 -7.31 -25.77 2.99
N PHE A 208 -6.52 -24.70 3.02
CA PHE A 208 -5.24 -24.60 2.30
C PHE A 208 -4.09 -25.33 3.00
N LEU A 209 -3.98 -25.25 4.34
CA LEU A 209 -2.85 -25.84 5.07
C LEU A 209 -2.67 -27.35 4.82
N PRO A 210 -3.73 -28.18 4.71
CA PRO A 210 -3.62 -29.58 4.33
C PRO A 210 -3.06 -29.84 2.93
N PHE A 211 -3.14 -28.87 2.00
CA PHE A 211 -2.56 -29.02 0.66
C PHE A 211 -1.02 -29.11 0.70
N GLY A 212 -0.40 -28.57 1.75
CA GLY A 212 1.05 -28.63 1.96
C GLY A 212 1.82 -27.46 1.37
N PHE A 213 1.13 -26.41 0.92
CA PHE A 213 1.73 -25.16 0.44
C PHE A 213 1.88 -24.15 1.59
N GLU A 214 2.85 -23.26 1.49
CA GLU A 214 2.90 -22.04 2.27
C GLU A 214 1.85 -21.05 1.74
N LEU A 215 1.10 -20.44 2.66
CA LEU A 215 -0.01 -19.55 2.34
C LEU A 215 0.31 -18.14 2.82
N LEU A 216 0.35 -17.17 1.90
CA LEU A 216 0.31 -15.75 2.24
C LEU A 216 -1.12 -15.23 2.06
N MET A 217 -1.87 -15.19 3.16
CA MET A 217 -3.24 -14.72 3.20
C MET A 217 -3.29 -13.21 3.42
N CYS A 218 -4.08 -12.52 2.60
CA CYS A 218 -4.25 -11.08 2.66
C CYS A 218 -5.74 -10.72 2.73
N ASP A 219 -6.09 -9.72 3.53
CA ASP A 219 -7.38 -9.05 3.35
C ASP A 219 -7.38 -8.31 1.99
N THR A 220 -8.56 -8.04 1.44
CA THR A 220 -8.68 -7.39 0.11
C THR A 220 -8.38 -5.89 0.14
N ASP A 221 -8.50 -5.26 1.31
CA ASP A 221 -8.34 -3.83 1.54
C ASP A 221 -6.92 -3.46 2.03
N MET A 222 -5.94 -4.31 1.73
CA MET A 222 -4.52 -4.01 1.76
C MET A 222 -3.96 -3.89 0.34
N VAL A 223 -2.89 -3.10 0.18
CA VAL A 223 -2.21 -2.92 -1.09
C VAL A 223 -0.72 -3.20 -0.91
N TRP A 224 -0.16 -3.99 -1.83
CA TRP A 224 1.28 -4.20 -1.94
C TRP A 224 1.94 -2.99 -2.61
N LEU A 225 3.14 -2.63 -2.17
CA LEU A 225 3.83 -1.43 -2.62
C LEU A 225 5.08 -1.80 -3.41
N LYS A 226 5.24 -1.16 -4.57
CA LYS A 226 6.38 -1.36 -5.46
C LYS A 226 7.63 -0.74 -4.84
N ARG A 227 8.59 -1.58 -4.45
CA ARG A 227 9.89 -1.14 -3.91
C ARG A 227 10.94 -1.05 -5.00
N HIS A 228 11.79 -0.02 -4.93
CA HIS A 228 12.85 0.20 -5.89
C HIS A 228 14.19 -0.10 -5.24
N ARG A 229 14.80 -1.24 -5.59
CA ARG A 229 16.15 -1.51 -5.11
C ARG A 229 17.15 -0.62 -5.83
N VAL A 230 17.67 0.39 -5.15
CA VAL A 230 18.88 1.10 -5.59
C VAL A 230 20.05 0.15 -5.37
N ASN A 231 20.48 -0.53 -6.43
CA ASN A 231 21.69 -1.34 -6.38
C ASN A 231 22.90 -0.40 -6.27
N MET A 232 23.57 -0.43 -5.11
CA MET A 232 24.74 0.40 -4.81
C MET A 232 25.85 0.24 -5.87
N LEU A 233 26.01 -0.95 -6.46
CA LEU A 233 26.97 -1.18 -7.54
C LEU A 233 26.60 -0.35 -8.79
N THR A 234 25.30 -0.26 -9.11
CA THR A 234 24.80 0.55 -10.22
C THR A 234 25.01 2.03 -9.95
N SER A 235 24.73 2.52 -8.74
CA SER A 235 25.01 3.90 -8.35
C SER A 235 26.51 4.24 -8.40
N VAL A 236 27.36 3.31 -7.98
CA VAL A 236 28.82 3.45 -8.08
C VAL A 236 29.25 3.47 -9.55
N ILE A 237 28.75 2.58 -10.41
CA ILE A 237 29.02 2.58 -11.85
C ILE A 237 28.56 3.90 -12.49
N TYR A 238 27.36 4.38 -12.19
CA TYR A 238 26.87 5.69 -12.67
C TYR A 238 27.78 6.82 -12.22
N MET A 239 28.20 6.84 -10.96
CA MET A 239 29.14 7.83 -10.44
C MET A 239 30.50 7.74 -11.15
N PHE A 240 31.02 6.53 -11.39
CA PHE A 240 32.28 6.32 -12.12
C PHE A 240 32.18 6.76 -13.59
N VAL A 241 31.07 6.46 -14.28
CA VAL A 241 30.81 6.91 -15.66
C VAL A 241 30.72 8.44 -15.74
N TRP A 242 30.11 9.07 -14.73
CA TRP A 242 30.02 10.53 -14.62
C TRP A 242 31.40 11.16 -14.33
N VAL A 243 32.17 10.59 -13.40
CA VAL A 243 33.51 11.08 -13.01
C VAL A 243 34.54 10.89 -14.12
N LEU A 244 34.40 9.85 -14.96
CA LEU A 244 35.31 9.59 -16.08
C LEU A 244 34.98 10.38 -17.36
N GLY A 245 33.95 11.23 -17.36
CA GLY A 245 33.66 12.12 -18.49
C GLY A 245 33.28 11.38 -19.80
N ILE A 246 32.80 10.14 -19.72
CA ILE A 246 32.36 9.35 -20.90
C ILE A 246 30.98 9.85 -21.43
N ALA A 247 30.49 10.97 -20.91
CA ALA A 247 29.14 11.48 -21.07
C ALA A 247 28.87 12.24 -22.40
N MET A 248 29.41 11.81 -23.54
CA MET A 248 29.06 12.47 -24.81
C MET A 248 28.60 11.58 -25.97
N PHE A 249 28.43 10.26 -25.79
CA PHE A 249 27.98 9.40 -26.91
C PHE A 249 26.86 8.38 -26.62
N CYS A 250 26.29 8.32 -25.41
CA CYS A 250 25.21 7.36 -25.11
C CYS A 250 23.93 7.98 -24.52
N MET A 251 23.75 9.30 -24.60
CA MET A 251 22.50 9.96 -24.18
C MET A 251 21.62 10.28 -25.40
N HIS A 252 21.22 9.25 -26.14
CA HIS A 252 19.98 9.22 -26.90
C HIS A 252 19.37 7.85 -26.62
N ASP A 253 18.34 7.85 -25.77
CA ASP A 253 17.38 6.80 -25.47
C ASP A 253 17.92 5.40 -25.07
N SER A 254 17.44 4.93 -23.90
CA SER A 254 17.19 3.49 -23.58
C SER A 254 18.12 2.69 -22.65
N VAL A 255 19.03 3.28 -21.85
CA VAL A 255 19.76 2.49 -20.83
C VAL A 255 19.63 3.06 -19.42
N LEU A 256 18.40 3.26 -18.96
CA LEU A 256 18.13 3.14 -17.52
C LEU A 256 18.02 1.63 -17.25
N MET A 257 19.05 1.01 -16.67
CA MET A 257 18.88 -0.36 -16.16
C MET A 257 17.68 -0.37 -15.20
N PRO A 258 16.68 -1.26 -15.38
CA PRO A 258 15.49 -1.25 -14.54
C PRO A 258 15.92 -1.51 -13.10
N LEU A 259 15.58 -0.58 -12.20
CA LEU A 259 15.64 -0.81 -10.76
C LEU A 259 14.91 -2.12 -10.48
N ALA A 260 15.60 -3.10 -9.89
CA ALA A 260 14.98 -4.37 -9.55
C ALA A 260 13.83 -4.07 -8.58
N VAL A 261 12.64 -4.52 -8.96
CA VAL A 261 11.43 -4.35 -8.16
C VAL A 261 11.43 -5.46 -7.10
N GLU A 262 11.50 -5.09 -5.83
CA GLU A 262 11.43 -6.09 -4.75
C GLU A 262 9.98 -6.44 -4.46
N ASN A 263 9.67 -7.73 -4.52
CA ASN A 263 8.40 -8.29 -4.06
C ASN A 263 8.51 -8.74 -2.58
N PRO A 264 7.41 -9.04 -1.87
CA PRO A 264 7.44 -9.29 -0.43
C PRO A 264 7.96 -10.69 -0.05
N LEU A 265 8.03 -11.65 -0.97
CA LEU A 265 8.36 -13.04 -0.65
C LEU A 265 9.80 -13.22 -0.12
N PRO A 266 10.85 -12.58 -0.69
CA PRO A 266 12.20 -12.60 -0.13
C PRO A 266 12.28 -12.12 1.32
N TYR A 267 11.44 -11.16 1.72
CA TYR A 267 11.41 -10.71 3.11
C TYR A 267 10.92 -11.82 4.04
N LEU A 268 9.79 -12.45 3.70
CA LEU A 268 9.21 -13.56 4.48
C LEU A 268 10.16 -14.76 4.54
N ALA A 269 10.90 -15.01 3.47
CA ALA A 269 11.88 -16.09 3.38
C ALA A 269 13.10 -15.93 4.32
N ARG A 270 13.32 -14.74 4.91
CA ARG A 270 14.37 -14.51 5.93
C ARG A 270 14.11 -15.31 7.22
N PHE A 271 12.87 -15.73 7.46
CA PHE A 271 12.45 -16.40 8.69
C PHE A 271 11.94 -17.82 8.38
N PRO A 272 12.80 -18.75 7.90
CA PRO A 272 12.37 -20.09 7.50
C PRO A 272 11.80 -20.93 8.65
N GLU A 273 12.20 -20.61 9.88
CA GLU A 273 11.76 -21.30 11.10
C GLU A 273 10.39 -20.86 11.60
N ALA A 274 9.85 -19.73 11.13
CA ALA A 274 8.53 -19.26 11.60
C ALA A 274 7.44 -20.24 11.14
N ASP A 275 6.52 -20.61 12.03
CA ASP A 275 5.29 -21.27 11.59
C ASP A 275 4.37 -20.25 10.91
N VAL A 276 4.40 -19.02 11.43
CA VAL A 276 3.35 -18.02 11.29
C VAL A 276 3.97 -16.63 11.40
N LEU A 277 3.81 -15.77 10.39
CA LEU A 277 4.22 -14.34 10.42
C LEU A 277 3.01 -13.43 10.21
N THR A 278 2.69 -12.57 11.17
CA THR A 278 1.48 -11.73 11.16
C THR A 278 1.81 -10.24 11.22
N SER A 279 1.04 -9.40 10.53
CA SER A 279 1.04 -7.95 10.76
C SER A 279 0.54 -7.57 12.17
N THR A 280 0.70 -6.30 12.55
CA THR A 280 0.27 -5.78 13.85
C THR A 280 -0.51 -4.46 13.69
N ASP A 281 -1.41 -4.19 14.65
CA ASP A 281 -2.03 -2.86 14.81
C ASP A 281 -1.14 -1.92 15.65
N GLN A 282 0.15 -2.24 15.77
CA GLN A 282 1.11 -1.44 16.50
C GLN A 282 1.33 -0.11 15.77
N VAL A 283 1.22 1.01 16.51
CA VAL A 283 1.41 2.36 15.97
C VAL A 283 2.69 3.03 16.44
N ALA A 284 3.24 2.60 17.57
CA ALA A 284 4.55 3.02 18.04
C ALA A 284 5.60 2.01 17.56
N PRO A 285 6.63 2.42 16.78
CA PRO A 285 7.63 1.49 16.28
C PRO A 285 8.36 0.79 17.43
N THR A 286 8.44 -0.53 17.37
CA THR A 286 9.26 -1.30 18.35
C THR A 286 10.69 -1.49 17.85
N VAL A 287 10.88 -1.39 16.54
CA VAL A 287 12.16 -1.41 15.84
C VAL A 287 12.24 -0.24 14.86
N VAL A 288 13.46 0.18 14.53
CA VAL A 288 13.73 1.30 13.59
C VAL A 288 14.30 0.83 12.25
N ASP A 289 14.48 -0.48 12.10
CA ASP A 289 15.02 -1.15 10.92
C ASP A 289 13.95 -2.09 10.33
N ASP A 290 14.39 -3.08 9.53
CA ASP A 290 13.52 -4.04 8.86
C ASP A 290 13.47 -5.41 9.57
N ARG A 291 13.84 -5.50 10.85
CA ARG A 291 13.65 -6.72 11.65
C ARG A 291 12.17 -6.87 12.03
N LEU A 292 11.81 -8.06 12.53
CA LEU A 292 10.49 -8.28 13.14
C LEU A 292 10.26 -7.30 14.30
N ASP A 293 9.01 -6.91 14.51
CA ASP A 293 8.63 -6.12 15.68
C ASP A 293 8.99 -6.89 16.97
N ASP A 294 9.51 -6.18 17.97
CA ASP A 294 9.81 -6.75 19.27
C ASP A 294 8.52 -7.10 19.99
N TRP A 295 8.21 -8.39 20.03
CA TRP A 295 7.02 -8.95 20.66
C TRP A 295 6.89 -8.59 22.15
N ARG A 296 7.98 -8.25 22.83
CA ARG A 296 7.97 -7.83 24.24
C ARG A 296 7.46 -6.40 24.41
N LEU A 297 7.57 -5.59 23.36
CA LEU A 297 7.13 -4.18 23.33
C LEU A 297 5.81 -4.02 22.56
N ALA A 298 5.48 -4.95 21.66
CA ALA A 298 4.27 -4.95 20.86
C ALA A 298 3.02 -5.30 21.71
N GLY A 299 2.41 -4.27 22.29
CA GLY A 299 1.19 -4.40 23.10
C GLY A 299 -0.11 -4.42 22.29
N ALA A 300 -0.11 -3.82 21.09
CA ALA A 300 -1.29 -3.75 20.23
C ALA A 300 -1.72 -5.11 19.67
N ALA A 301 -2.94 -5.23 19.14
CA ALA A 301 -3.44 -6.47 18.57
C ALA A 301 -2.56 -6.96 17.41
N TYR A 302 -2.40 -8.28 17.30
CA TYR A 302 -1.84 -8.90 16.11
C TYR A 302 -2.89 -8.85 15.01
N ASN A 303 -2.58 -8.10 13.96
CA ASN A 303 -3.48 -7.86 12.84
C ASN A 303 -3.39 -9.03 11.86
N ILE A 304 -4.54 -9.59 11.49
CA ILE A 304 -4.64 -10.77 10.63
C ILE A 304 -5.00 -10.44 9.18
N GLY A 305 -4.66 -9.23 8.73
CA GLY A 305 -4.87 -8.77 7.35
C GLY A 305 -3.68 -9.03 6.43
N ILE A 306 -2.49 -9.29 6.99
CA ILE A 306 -1.33 -9.82 6.26
C ILE A 306 -0.76 -10.97 7.08
N PHE A 307 -0.92 -12.18 6.56
CA PHE A 307 -0.59 -13.38 7.31
C PHE A 307 0.08 -14.46 6.46
N HIS A 308 1.36 -14.75 6.73
CA HIS A 308 2.06 -15.91 6.17
C HIS A 308 1.96 -17.13 7.09
N TRP A 309 1.63 -18.27 6.52
CA TRP A 309 1.49 -19.56 7.20
C TRP A 309 2.33 -20.63 6.52
N ARG A 310 3.08 -21.38 7.32
CA ARG A 310 3.69 -22.66 6.91
C ARG A 310 2.80 -23.82 7.34
N PRO A 311 2.67 -24.89 6.52
CA PRO A 311 1.75 -26.00 6.77
C PRO A 311 2.29 -27.02 7.81
N THR A 312 2.85 -26.53 8.91
CA THR A 312 3.39 -27.33 10.01
C THR A 312 2.26 -27.96 10.84
N PRO A 313 2.55 -29.00 11.64
CA PRO A 313 1.55 -29.58 12.54
C PRO A 313 0.92 -28.55 13.49
N SER A 314 1.72 -27.64 14.04
CA SER A 314 1.26 -26.58 14.94
C SER A 314 0.33 -25.59 14.24
N SER A 315 0.70 -25.11 13.04
CA SER A 315 -0.15 -24.24 12.23
C SER A 315 -1.51 -24.87 11.90
N LYS A 316 -1.52 -26.14 11.50
CA LYS A 316 -2.76 -26.88 11.20
C LYS A 316 -3.64 -27.04 12.43
N LYS A 317 -3.04 -27.34 13.58
CA LYS A 317 -3.74 -27.47 14.86
C LYS A 317 -4.37 -26.13 15.28
N LEU A 318 -3.59 -25.05 15.22
CA LEU A 318 -4.06 -23.69 15.51
C LEU A 318 -5.22 -23.27 14.60
N ALA A 319 -5.07 -23.43 13.28
CA ALA A 319 -6.12 -23.05 12.31
C ALA A 319 -7.43 -23.82 12.58
N LYS A 320 -7.32 -25.10 12.93
CA LYS A 320 -8.48 -25.92 13.27
C LYS A 320 -9.16 -25.48 14.57
N GLU A 321 -8.40 -25.25 15.65
CA GLU A 321 -8.95 -24.76 16.94
C GLU A 321 -9.60 -23.38 16.76
N TRP A 322 -8.95 -22.48 16.03
CA TRP A 322 -9.48 -21.15 15.75
C TRP A 322 -10.78 -21.22 14.93
N LYS A 323 -10.83 -22.09 13.91
CA LYS A 323 -12.06 -22.34 13.14
C LYS A 323 -13.19 -22.85 14.04
N GLU A 324 -12.91 -23.85 14.89
CA GLU A 324 -13.90 -24.45 15.79
C GLU A 324 -14.43 -23.43 16.80
N MET A 325 -13.56 -22.56 17.35
CA MET A 325 -13.94 -21.44 18.22
C MET A 325 -14.92 -20.50 17.53
N LEU A 326 -14.61 -20.07 16.31
CA LEU A 326 -15.47 -19.11 15.58
C LEU A 326 -16.78 -19.73 15.09
N ILE A 327 -16.82 -21.03 14.83
CA ILE A 327 -18.07 -21.74 14.49
C ILE A 327 -18.95 -21.87 15.75
N ALA A 328 -18.35 -22.05 16.92
CA ALA A 328 -19.08 -22.21 18.18
C ALA A 328 -19.74 -20.91 18.67
N ASP A 329 -19.14 -19.74 18.39
CA ASP A 329 -19.70 -18.44 18.75
C ASP A 329 -19.50 -17.41 17.62
N ASP A 330 -20.61 -17.04 16.97
CA ASP A 330 -20.62 -16.13 15.83
C ASP A 330 -20.40 -14.65 16.21
N LYS A 331 -20.33 -14.34 17.51
CA LYS A 331 -20.01 -13.01 18.05
C LYS A 331 -18.52 -12.79 18.20
N ILE A 332 -17.72 -13.85 18.23
CA ILE A 332 -16.26 -13.72 18.30
C ILE A 332 -15.77 -13.16 16.97
N TRP A 333 -15.12 -11.99 17.03
CA TRP A 333 -14.40 -11.44 15.90
C TRP A 333 -13.13 -12.26 15.65
N ASP A 334 -12.86 -12.61 14.39
CA ASP A 334 -11.75 -13.49 13.99
C ASP A 334 -10.40 -12.99 14.54
N GLN A 335 -10.10 -11.69 14.43
CA GLN A 335 -8.87 -11.11 14.99
C GLN A 335 -8.77 -11.29 16.51
N ASN A 336 -9.87 -11.09 17.24
CA ASN A 336 -9.90 -11.27 18.69
C ASN A 336 -9.68 -12.73 19.06
N GLY A 337 -10.36 -13.67 18.38
CA GLY A 337 -10.19 -15.10 18.60
C GLY A 337 -8.75 -15.56 18.34
N PHE A 338 -8.11 -15.07 17.27
CA PHE A 338 -6.70 -15.36 17.00
C PHE A 338 -5.80 -14.87 18.13
N ASN A 339 -5.95 -13.60 18.52
CA ASN A 339 -5.15 -13.00 19.61
C ASN A 339 -5.38 -13.72 20.95
N GLU A 340 -6.60 -14.12 21.26
CA GLU A 340 -6.91 -14.89 22.47
C GLU A 340 -6.15 -16.21 22.50
N ILE A 341 -6.15 -16.97 21.40
CA ILE A 341 -5.50 -18.28 21.33
C ILE A 341 -3.99 -18.15 21.39
N VAL A 342 -3.38 -17.29 20.54
CA VAL A 342 -1.92 -17.24 20.45
C VAL A 342 -1.26 -16.57 21.65
N ARG A 343 -1.99 -15.71 22.36
CA ARG A 343 -1.47 -15.00 23.54
C ARG A 343 -1.70 -15.71 24.87
N LYS A 344 -2.36 -16.89 24.89
CA LYS A 344 -2.51 -17.70 26.12
C LYS A 344 -1.19 -17.87 26.85
N GLN A 345 -0.14 -18.19 26.09
CA GLN A 345 1.23 -18.22 26.56
C GLN A 345 2.15 -17.71 25.45
N LEU A 346 2.79 -16.56 25.72
CA LEU A 346 3.87 -16.02 24.88
C LEU A 346 5.22 -16.22 25.59
N GLY A 347 6.21 -16.57 24.80
CA GLY A 347 7.58 -16.81 25.24
C GLY A 347 7.87 -18.29 25.52
N PRO A 348 9.17 -18.64 25.65
CA PRO A 348 10.33 -17.77 25.50
C PRO A 348 10.61 -17.38 24.03
N SER A 349 11.68 -16.60 23.80
CA SER A 349 12.22 -16.40 22.45
C SER A 349 12.61 -17.75 21.83
N VAL A 350 12.45 -17.91 20.51
CA VAL A 350 12.87 -19.14 19.81
C VAL A 350 14.40 -19.23 19.75
N ASP A 351 15.05 -18.09 19.52
CA ASP A 351 16.50 -17.90 19.54
C ASP A 351 16.83 -16.43 19.90
N GLU A 352 18.12 -16.07 19.93
CA GLU A 352 18.57 -14.74 20.36
C GLU A 352 18.37 -13.64 19.31
N ASP A 353 18.36 -13.97 18.01
CA ASP A 353 18.57 -13.00 16.92
C ASP A 353 17.40 -12.89 15.94
N SER A 354 16.56 -13.92 15.81
CA SER A 354 15.50 -13.98 14.79
C SER A 354 14.32 -13.05 15.06
N GLY A 355 14.09 -12.69 16.32
CA GLY A 355 12.89 -11.99 16.77
C GLY A 355 11.64 -12.88 16.85
N LEU A 356 11.77 -14.19 16.65
CA LEU A 356 10.67 -15.14 16.76
C LEU A 356 10.38 -15.51 18.23
N VAL A 357 9.12 -15.76 18.53
CA VAL A 357 8.64 -16.12 19.88
C VAL A 357 7.81 -17.39 19.84
N TYR A 358 7.93 -18.22 20.88
CA TYR A 358 7.00 -19.30 21.11
C TYR A 358 5.63 -18.76 21.54
N ALA A 359 4.58 -19.19 20.86
CA ALA A 359 3.19 -18.82 21.10
C ALA A 359 2.33 -20.10 21.11
N TYR A 360 1.03 -19.96 21.40
CA TYR A 360 0.09 -21.10 21.41
C TYR A 360 0.62 -22.26 22.27
N ASP A 361 0.75 -21.98 23.58
CA ASP A 361 1.24 -22.92 24.60
C ASP A 361 2.62 -23.53 24.29
N GLY A 362 3.47 -22.77 23.59
CA GLY A 362 4.83 -23.17 23.25
C GLY A 362 4.95 -24.02 21.99
N GLU A 363 3.86 -24.29 21.28
CA GLU A 363 3.87 -25.16 20.10
C GLU A 363 4.14 -24.41 18.79
N LEU A 364 3.91 -23.10 18.75
CA LEU A 364 3.98 -22.28 17.53
C LEU A 364 5.13 -21.28 17.58
N LYS A 365 5.93 -21.19 16.52
CA LYS A 365 6.93 -20.14 16.31
C LYS A 365 6.30 -18.96 15.56
N LEU A 366 6.04 -17.87 16.27
CA LEU A 366 5.39 -16.67 15.78
C LEU A 366 6.40 -15.55 15.50
N GLY A 367 6.22 -14.82 14.40
CA GLY A 367 6.91 -13.55 14.15
C GLY A 367 5.93 -12.42 13.85
N LEU A 368 6.29 -11.21 14.28
CA LEU A 368 5.49 -9.99 14.08
C LEU A 368 6.11 -9.16 12.96
N LEU A 369 5.40 -9.01 11.85
CA LEU A 369 5.86 -8.16 10.75
C LEU A 369 5.90 -6.70 11.23
N PRO A 370 7.00 -5.97 11.01
CA PRO A 370 7.18 -4.64 11.55
C PRO A 370 6.22 -3.63 10.94
N ALA A 371 5.51 -2.90 11.79
CA ALA A 371 4.52 -1.89 11.37
C ALA A 371 5.13 -0.71 10.57
N SER A 372 6.47 -0.59 10.50
CA SER A 372 7.18 0.41 9.70
C SER A 372 7.24 0.09 8.20
N ILE A 373 7.11 -1.18 7.82
CA ILE A 373 7.16 -1.63 6.40
C ILE A 373 5.99 -2.54 6.01
N PHE A 374 5.29 -3.14 6.96
CA PHE A 374 3.96 -3.75 6.77
C PHE A 374 2.94 -2.87 7.46
N CYS A 375 2.69 -1.72 6.84
CA CYS A 375 2.08 -0.59 7.54
C CYS A 375 0.58 -0.79 7.77
N SER A 376 0.12 -0.37 8.94
CA SER A 376 -1.26 0.01 9.17
C SER A 376 -1.58 1.35 8.50
N GLY A 377 -2.86 1.71 8.41
CA GLY A 377 -3.22 3.01 7.88
C GLY A 377 -2.74 4.18 8.74
N HIS A 378 -2.63 4.00 10.06
CA HIS A 378 -2.06 5.02 10.93
C HIS A 378 -0.56 5.24 10.66
N THR A 379 0.22 4.16 10.63
CA THR A 379 1.67 4.23 10.40
C THR A 379 2.03 4.71 8.99
N TYR A 380 1.19 4.42 7.99
CA TYR A 380 1.40 4.88 6.62
C TYR A 380 0.86 6.29 6.35
N PHE A 381 -0.43 6.54 6.58
CA PHE A 381 -1.12 7.77 6.13
C PHE A 381 -1.02 8.93 7.13
N VAL A 382 -0.89 8.65 8.43
CA VAL A 382 -0.83 9.69 9.47
C VAL A 382 0.60 9.99 9.87
N GLN A 383 1.39 8.96 10.14
CA GLN A 383 2.77 9.13 10.59
C GLN A 383 3.78 9.25 9.43
N ALA A 384 3.48 8.68 8.25
CA ALA A 384 4.49 8.43 7.23
C ALA A 384 5.76 7.79 7.83
N LEU A 385 5.57 6.78 8.69
CA LEU A 385 6.60 6.21 9.56
C LEU A 385 7.83 5.75 8.76
N TYR A 386 7.60 5.15 7.59
CA TYR A 386 8.64 4.71 6.66
C TYR A 386 9.54 5.87 6.20
N GLU A 387 9.01 7.07 5.92
CA GLU A 387 9.82 8.23 5.54
C GLU A 387 10.72 8.70 6.69
N GLN A 388 10.19 8.64 7.91
CA GLN A 388 10.92 9.08 9.10
C GLN A 388 12.06 8.14 9.46
N LEU A 389 11.85 6.84 9.25
CA LEU A 389 12.85 5.79 9.46
C LEU A 389 13.72 5.52 8.22
N ARG A 390 13.44 6.18 7.09
CA ARG A 390 14.11 5.98 5.79
C ARG A 390 14.04 4.52 5.31
N LEU A 391 12.86 3.94 5.48
CA LEU A 391 12.51 2.60 5.04
C LEU A 391 11.60 2.65 3.81
N GLU A 392 11.53 1.53 3.10
CA GLU A 392 10.58 1.35 2.00
C GLU A 392 9.55 0.28 2.39
N PRO A 393 8.26 0.63 2.44
CA PRO A 393 7.23 -0.31 2.86
C PRO A 393 6.92 -1.35 1.78
N TYR A 394 6.60 -2.57 2.20
CA TYR A 394 6.10 -3.64 1.34
C TYR A 394 4.60 -3.59 1.13
N ALA A 395 3.85 -3.14 2.14
CA ALA A 395 2.40 -3.14 2.10
C ALA A 395 1.81 -2.04 2.98
N VAL A 396 0.59 -1.64 2.65
CA VAL A 396 -0.26 -0.83 3.51
C VAL A 396 -1.63 -1.50 3.64
N HIS A 397 -2.06 -1.77 4.86
CA HIS A 397 -3.39 -2.23 5.18
C HIS A 397 -4.26 -1.03 5.60
N THR A 398 -5.48 -0.90 5.06
CA THR A 398 -6.36 0.23 5.35
C THR A 398 -7.09 0.13 6.71
N THR A 399 -6.33 -0.14 7.78
CA THR A 399 -6.75 -0.07 9.19
C THR A 399 -6.49 1.29 9.80
N PHE A 400 -7.30 1.71 10.79
CA PHE A 400 -7.31 3.08 11.34
C PHE A 400 -8.03 4.13 10.47
N GLN A 401 -8.93 3.71 9.56
CA GLN A 401 -9.64 4.53 8.56
C GLN A 401 -11.06 4.91 9.00
N TYR A 402 -11.49 6.11 8.60
CA TYR A 402 -12.88 6.57 8.74
C TYR A 402 -13.61 6.45 7.39
N GLY A 403 -14.94 6.60 7.40
CA GLY A 403 -15.73 6.58 6.17
C GLY A 403 -15.90 5.21 5.50
N GLY A 404 -15.63 4.10 6.20
CA GLY A 404 -15.82 2.75 5.68
C GLY A 404 -15.06 2.49 4.37
N THR A 405 -15.65 1.73 3.45
CA THR A 405 -15.03 1.36 2.17
C THR A 405 -14.70 2.58 1.30
N GLU A 406 -15.58 3.59 1.30
CA GLU A 406 -15.36 4.85 0.57
C GLU A 406 -14.13 5.61 1.09
N GLY A 407 -13.99 5.72 2.42
CA GLY A 407 -12.81 6.36 3.02
C GLY A 407 -11.53 5.55 2.82
N LYS A 408 -11.58 4.22 2.89
CA LYS A 408 -10.44 3.34 2.55
C LYS A 408 -9.97 3.58 1.11
N ARG A 409 -10.90 3.64 0.16
CA ARG A 409 -10.59 3.88 -1.26
C ARG A 409 -9.96 5.27 -1.44
N HIS A 410 -10.57 6.30 -0.85
CA HIS A 410 -10.05 7.66 -0.90
C HIS A 410 -8.64 7.74 -0.32
N ARG A 411 -8.35 7.03 0.78
CA ARG A 411 -7.02 7.04 1.41
C ARG A 411 -5.94 6.41 0.54
N LEU A 412 -6.26 5.31 -0.15
CA LEU A 412 -5.34 4.70 -1.11
C LEU A 412 -5.12 5.60 -2.33
N ARG A 413 -6.14 6.36 -2.77
CA ARG A 413 -6.01 7.36 -3.83
C ARG A 413 -5.21 8.59 -3.40
N GLU A 414 -5.34 9.05 -2.15
CA GLU A 414 -4.52 10.13 -1.59
C GLU A 414 -3.04 9.75 -1.62
N ALA A 415 -2.73 8.49 -1.36
CA ALA A 415 -1.38 7.96 -1.49
C ALA A 415 -0.97 7.56 -2.92
N LYS A 416 -1.84 7.71 -3.92
CA LYS A 416 -1.62 7.34 -5.34
C LYS A 416 -1.33 5.85 -5.55
N VAL A 417 -1.86 4.99 -4.69
CA VAL A 417 -1.66 3.52 -4.72
C VAL A 417 -2.94 2.74 -5.03
N PHE A 418 -4.06 3.39 -5.34
CA PHE A 418 -5.26 2.72 -5.84
C PHE A 418 -5.22 2.58 -7.37
N TYR A 419 -5.69 1.45 -7.90
CA TYR A 419 -5.76 1.24 -9.35
C TYR A 419 -7.12 1.68 -9.88
N ASP A 420 -7.16 2.89 -10.40
CA ASP A 420 -8.34 3.47 -11.04
C ASP A 420 -8.33 3.31 -12.56
N PRO A 421 -9.51 3.18 -13.20
CA PRO A 421 -9.62 3.13 -14.64
C PRO A 421 -9.40 4.52 -15.26
N PRO A 422 -9.05 4.63 -16.56
CA PRO A 422 -8.72 5.91 -17.21
C PRO A 422 -9.79 7.00 -17.05
N GLU A 423 -11.08 6.63 -17.04
CA GLU A 423 -12.22 7.55 -16.92
C GLU A 423 -12.24 8.29 -15.58
N TYR A 424 -11.57 7.75 -14.55
CA TYR A 424 -11.44 8.43 -13.26
C TYR A 424 -10.63 9.74 -13.36
N TYR A 425 -9.64 9.76 -14.26
CA TYR A 425 -8.71 10.87 -14.45
C TYR A 425 -9.20 11.93 -15.45
N ASP A 426 -10.18 11.60 -16.28
CA ASP A 426 -10.79 12.51 -17.25
C ASP A 426 -12.32 12.56 -17.07
N THR A 427 -12.75 13.30 -16.06
CA THR A 427 -14.17 13.40 -15.69
C THR A 427 -14.88 14.49 -16.49
N PRO A 428 -16.12 14.26 -16.98
CA PRO A 428 -16.93 15.29 -17.63
C PRO A 428 -17.08 16.57 -16.78
N GLY A 429 -17.02 17.73 -17.42
CA GLY A 429 -17.03 19.05 -16.76
C GLY A 429 -15.66 19.53 -16.29
N GLY A 430 -14.69 18.62 -16.15
CA GLY A 430 -13.32 18.91 -15.73
C GLY A 430 -13.20 19.21 -14.24
N PHE A 431 -12.01 19.68 -13.85
CA PHE A 431 -11.62 19.84 -12.46
C PHE A 431 -11.59 21.31 -12.04
N LEU A 432 -11.77 21.55 -10.74
CA LEU A 432 -11.48 22.80 -10.06
C LEU A 432 -10.44 22.52 -8.98
N THR A 433 -9.38 23.32 -8.95
CA THR A 433 -8.43 23.36 -7.83
C THR A 433 -8.29 24.80 -7.36
N PHE A 434 -7.83 24.99 -6.13
CA PHE A 434 -7.54 26.31 -5.59
C PHE A 434 -6.27 26.25 -4.75
N LYS A 435 -5.58 27.39 -4.65
CA LYS A 435 -4.41 27.52 -3.79
C LYS A 435 -4.88 27.85 -2.36
N PRO A 436 -4.84 26.91 -1.40
CA PRO A 436 -5.18 27.23 -0.03
C PRO A 436 -4.16 28.21 0.53
N HIS A 437 -4.63 29.19 1.30
CA HIS A 437 -3.78 30.03 2.12
C HIS A 437 -3.93 29.59 3.57
N ILE A 438 -2.82 29.47 4.31
CA ILE A 438 -2.86 29.28 5.76
C ILE A 438 -1.88 30.28 6.39
N PRO A 439 -2.34 31.20 7.25
CA PRO A 439 -1.47 32.09 8.00
C PRO A 439 -0.41 31.32 8.79
N LYS A 440 0.85 31.78 8.73
CA LYS A 440 1.97 31.09 9.40
C LYS A 440 1.75 30.92 10.90
N ASN A 441 1.10 31.86 11.57
CA ASN A 441 0.79 31.78 12.99
C ASN A 441 -0.18 30.63 13.32
N LEU A 442 -1.14 30.33 12.46
CA LEU A 442 -2.02 29.16 12.64
C LEU A 442 -1.28 27.83 12.42
N MET A 443 -0.16 27.84 11.69
CA MET A 443 0.66 26.66 11.44
C MET A 443 1.73 26.43 12.51
N LEU A 444 2.44 27.49 12.93
CA LEU A 444 3.71 27.38 13.64
C LEU A 444 3.68 27.91 15.07
N ASP A 445 2.72 28.79 15.41
CA ASP A 445 2.74 29.47 16.71
C ASP A 445 1.85 28.74 17.73
N GLY A 446 2.19 28.90 19.01
CA GLY A 446 1.40 28.44 20.15
C GLY A 446 1.46 26.93 20.40
N GLU A 447 0.88 26.51 21.52
CA GLU A 447 0.79 25.09 21.88
C GLU A 447 -0.17 24.34 20.94
N HIS A 448 0.12 23.06 20.72
CA HIS A 448 -0.76 22.17 19.96
C HIS A 448 -1.82 21.56 20.89
N ASN A 449 -2.94 22.25 20.98
CA ASN A 449 -4.11 21.87 21.77
C ASN A 449 -5.40 21.97 20.95
N PHE A 450 -6.55 21.65 21.56
CA PHE A 450 -7.87 21.71 20.93
C PHE A 450 -8.15 23.06 20.26
N ASP A 451 -7.95 24.16 20.99
CA ASP A 451 -8.27 25.50 20.48
C ASP A 451 -7.44 25.82 19.23
N SER A 452 -6.13 25.53 19.28
CA SER A 452 -5.25 25.76 18.14
C SER A 452 -5.54 24.83 16.95
N HIS A 453 -5.96 23.59 17.22
CA HIS A 453 -6.34 22.62 16.20
C HIS A 453 -7.59 23.09 15.45
N PHE A 454 -8.64 23.42 16.19
CA PHE A 454 -9.88 23.91 15.60
C PHE A 454 -9.68 25.25 14.91
N ALA A 455 -8.86 26.16 15.44
CA ALA A 455 -8.53 27.39 14.73
C ALA A 455 -7.90 27.13 13.35
N LEU A 456 -6.96 26.18 13.26
CA LEU A 456 -6.31 25.78 12.00
C LEU A 456 -7.28 25.08 11.05
N VAL A 457 -8.03 24.09 11.52
CA VAL A 457 -8.94 23.30 10.68
C VAL A 457 -10.13 24.15 10.21
N ASN A 458 -10.74 24.94 11.10
CA ASN A 458 -11.84 25.83 10.75
C ASN A 458 -11.47 26.86 9.68
N TYR A 459 -10.23 27.37 9.72
CA TYR A 459 -9.72 28.28 8.71
C TYR A 459 -9.65 27.64 7.31
N GLN A 460 -9.29 26.35 7.25
CA GLN A 460 -9.26 25.58 6.02
C GLN A 460 -10.67 25.20 5.55
N ILE A 461 -11.54 24.74 6.45
CA ILE A 461 -12.95 24.42 6.16
C ILE A 461 -13.66 25.59 5.49
N LYS A 462 -13.43 26.83 5.96
CA LYS A 462 -14.03 28.02 5.36
C LYS A 462 -13.65 28.20 3.88
N GLN A 463 -12.38 27.97 3.55
CA GLN A 463 -11.91 28.06 2.16
C GLN A 463 -12.47 26.91 1.31
N ILE A 464 -12.50 25.70 1.86
CA ILE A 464 -13.05 24.51 1.18
C ILE A 464 -14.54 24.67 0.93
N ARG A 465 -15.31 25.22 1.88
CA ARG A 465 -16.73 25.55 1.70
C ARG A 465 -16.93 26.47 0.49
N THR A 466 -16.10 27.51 0.35
CA THR A 466 -16.15 28.40 -0.82
C THR A 466 -15.79 27.66 -2.12
N ALA A 467 -14.76 26.81 -2.10
CA ALA A 467 -14.37 26.03 -3.27
C ALA A 467 -15.46 25.03 -3.70
N LEU A 468 -16.14 24.38 -2.75
CA LEU A 468 -17.28 23.49 -3.00
C LEU A 468 -18.46 24.25 -3.62
N ALA A 469 -18.73 25.47 -3.16
CA ALA A 469 -19.77 26.32 -3.76
C ALA A 469 -19.44 26.66 -5.22
N ILE A 470 -18.20 27.04 -5.50
CA ILE A 470 -17.74 27.35 -6.88
C ILE A 470 -17.79 26.09 -7.75
N ALA A 471 -17.33 24.95 -7.24
CA ALA A 471 -17.39 23.66 -7.95
C ALA A 471 -18.83 23.30 -8.33
N SER A 472 -19.77 23.44 -7.38
CA SER A 472 -21.19 23.23 -7.59
C SER A 472 -21.77 24.15 -8.67
N LEU A 473 -21.46 25.46 -8.61
CA LEU A 473 -21.93 26.45 -9.58
C LEU A 473 -21.37 26.23 -11.00
N LEU A 474 -20.15 25.72 -11.11
CA LEU A 474 -19.49 25.47 -12.40
C LEU A 474 -19.74 24.06 -12.95
N GLY A 475 -20.37 23.16 -12.19
CA GLY A 475 -20.48 21.75 -12.55
C GLY A 475 -19.12 21.07 -12.68
N ARG A 476 -18.16 21.41 -11.81
CA ARG A 476 -16.78 20.88 -11.83
C ARG A 476 -16.51 19.97 -10.65
N THR A 477 -15.63 18.99 -10.85
CA THR A 477 -15.13 18.13 -9.78
C THR A 477 -14.05 18.87 -8.96
N LEU A 478 -14.24 19.01 -7.66
CA LEU A 478 -13.28 19.69 -6.79
C LEU A 478 -12.10 18.76 -6.44
N VAL A 479 -10.89 19.17 -6.79
CA VAL A 479 -9.66 18.58 -6.21
C VAL A 479 -9.47 19.21 -4.83
N MET A 480 -9.65 18.41 -3.78
CA MET A 480 -9.54 18.85 -2.39
C MET A 480 -8.11 19.33 -2.10
N PRO A 481 -7.88 20.35 -1.27
CA PRO A 481 -6.53 20.74 -0.87
C PRO A 481 -5.96 19.75 0.17
N PRO A 482 -4.62 19.69 0.36
CA PRO A 482 -4.07 19.00 1.51
C PRO A 482 -4.57 19.68 2.80
N LEU A 483 -5.01 18.87 3.76
CA LEU A 483 -5.48 19.35 5.07
C LEU A 483 -4.36 19.29 6.09
N TRP A 484 -4.17 20.39 6.83
CA TRP A 484 -3.24 20.44 7.94
C TRP A 484 -3.98 20.29 9.27
N CYS A 485 -3.55 19.31 10.07
CA CYS A 485 -4.05 19.06 11.40
C CYS A 485 -2.94 19.23 12.45
N ARG A 486 -3.32 19.71 13.63
CA ARG A 486 -2.44 19.69 14.81
C ARG A 486 -2.62 18.45 15.67
N LEU A 487 -3.75 17.76 15.59
CA LEU A 487 -4.11 16.64 16.46
C LEU A 487 -4.60 15.50 15.57
N ASP A 488 -4.34 14.28 16.01
CA ASP A 488 -4.83 13.05 15.41
C ASP A 488 -6.34 12.89 15.61
N ARG A 489 -6.97 11.98 14.88
CA ARG A 489 -8.37 11.55 15.08
C ARG A 489 -8.35 10.06 15.43
N LEU A 490 -8.96 9.70 16.56
CA LEU A 490 -9.13 8.30 17.01
C LEU A 490 -10.56 8.04 17.47
N TRP A 491 -10.92 6.79 17.76
CA TRP A 491 -12.27 6.41 18.23
C TRP A 491 -12.47 6.51 19.75
N PHE A 492 -11.43 6.93 20.48
CA PHE A 492 -11.41 6.97 21.94
C PHE A 492 -10.69 8.22 22.44
N GLY A 493 -10.83 8.55 23.73
CA GLY A 493 -10.18 9.71 24.32
C GLY A 493 -8.65 9.61 24.25
N HIS A 494 -7.98 10.63 23.71
CA HIS A 494 -6.53 10.62 23.50
C HIS A 494 -5.93 12.03 23.66
N PRO A 495 -4.62 12.18 23.95
CA PRO A 495 -3.99 13.47 24.23
C PRO A 495 -3.65 14.27 22.96
N GLY A 496 -4.37 14.05 21.86
CA GLY A 496 -4.08 14.67 20.56
C GLY A 496 -3.10 13.88 19.70
N ILE A 497 -1.95 13.47 20.24
CA ILE A 497 -0.99 12.56 19.57
C ILE A 497 -0.72 11.38 20.49
N LEU A 498 -0.77 10.16 19.95
CA LEU A 498 -0.54 8.96 20.74
C LEU A 498 0.90 8.91 21.29
N PRO A 499 1.10 8.61 22.59
CA PRO A 499 2.43 8.44 23.16
C PRO A 499 3.22 7.34 22.42
N GLY A 500 4.48 7.63 22.11
CA GLY A 500 5.39 6.70 21.43
C GLY A 500 5.30 6.67 19.91
N THR A 501 4.32 7.33 19.30
CA THR A 501 4.29 7.48 17.84
C THR A 501 5.30 8.54 17.38
N LEU A 502 5.66 8.51 16.09
CA LEU A 502 6.48 9.54 15.46
C LEU A 502 5.61 10.59 14.75
N THR A 503 4.34 10.74 15.11
CA THR A 503 3.44 11.70 14.44
C THR A 503 3.97 13.13 14.62
N ARG A 504 4.30 13.79 13.51
CA ARG A 504 4.74 15.19 13.51
C ARG A 504 3.53 16.10 13.72
N GLN A 505 3.76 17.30 14.26
CA GLN A 505 2.73 18.32 14.33
C GLN A 505 3.27 19.67 13.84
N PRO A 506 2.50 20.44 13.05
CA PRO A 506 1.31 19.98 12.34
C PRO A 506 1.69 18.93 11.28
N PHE A 507 0.72 18.13 10.84
CA PHE A 507 0.89 17.13 9.77
C PHE A 507 -0.21 17.28 8.72
N ILE A 508 0.05 16.74 7.54
CA ILE A 508 -1.00 16.59 6.52
C ILE A 508 -1.88 15.42 6.97
N CYS A 509 -3.09 15.73 7.42
CA CYS A 509 -4.05 14.72 7.83
C CYS A 509 -4.87 14.23 6.63
N PRO A 510 -5.23 12.93 6.61
CA PRO A 510 -6.21 12.40 5.66
C PRO A 510 -7.51 13.20 5.64
N LEU A 511 -8.18 13.29 4.48
CA LEU A 511 -9.43 14.05 4.36
C LEU A 511 -10.52 13.57 5.35
N ASP A 512 -10.54 12.26 5.61
CA ASP A 512 -11.47 11.61 6.52
C ASP A 512 -11.20 11.91 8.01
N HIS A 513 -10.18 12.71 8.35
CA HIS A 513 -10.00 13.26 9.70
C HIS A 513 -10.92 14.45 9.99
N VAL A 514 -11.43 15.12 8.94
CA VAL A 514 -12.23 16.35 9.06
C VAL A 514 -13.58 16.22 8.36
N PHE A 515 -13.64 15.50 7.24
CA PHE A 515 -14.85 15.35 6.43
C PHE A 515 -15.37 13.91 6.44
N GLU A 516 -16.68 13.74 6.35
CA GLU A 516 -17.35 12.46 6.18
C GLU A 516 -17.33 12.07 4.69
N VAL A 517 -16.19 11.56 4.23
CA VAL A 517 -15.91 11.23 2.81
C VAL A 517 -16.97 10.29 2.22
N ASN A 518 -17.46 9.32 2.99
CA ASN A 518 -18.55 8.43 2.60
C ASN A 518 -19.88 9.17 2.34
N VAL A 519 -20.12 10.30 3.00
CA VAL A 519 -21.29 11.14 2.74
C VAL A 519 -21.05 12.06 1.56
N MET A 520 -19.82 12.56 1.39
CA MET A 520 -19.44 13.40 0.25
C MET A 520 -19.55 12.67 -1.08
N LEU A 521 -19.21 11.38 -1.10
CA LEU A 521 -19.25 10.52 -2.29
C LEU A 521 -20.61 9.87 -2.55
N LYS A 522 -21.60 10.10 -1.68
CA LYS A 522 -22.95 9.53 -1.83
C LYS A 522 -23.84 10.47 -2.63
N ASP A 523 -24.67 9.90 -3.49
CA ASP A 523 -25.77 10.62 -4.15
C ASP A 523 -26.79 11.07 -3.10
N LEU A 524 -26.93 12.39 -2.95
CA LEU A 524 -27.91 13.01 -2.04
C LEU A 524 -29.09 13.55 -2.85
N PRO A 525 -30.34 13.48 -2.31
CA PRO A 525 -31.51 14.00 -3.02
C PRO A 525 -31.33 15.46 -3.47
N VAL A 526 -31.40 15.70 -4.78
CA VAL A 526 -31.10 17.01 -5.40
C VAL A 526 -32.13 18.06 -4.95
N GLU A 527 -33.36 17.65 -4.71
CA GLU A 527 -34.45 18.50 -4.20
C GLU A 527 -34.13 19.05 -2.81
N GLU A 528 -33.44 18.27 -1.98
CA GLU A 528 -33.11 18.64 -0.60
C GLU A 528 -31.72 19.28 -0.48
N PHE A 529 -30.72 18.77 -1.19
CA PHE A 529 -29.30 19.09 -1.01
C PHE A 529 -28.68 19.82 -2.20
N GLY A 530 -29.45 20.07 -3.26
CA GLY A 530 -28.96 20.74 -4.46
C GLY A 530 -28.11 19.81 -5.33
N PRO A 531 -27.50 20.33 -6.40
CA PRO A 531 -26.72 19.53 -7.34
C PRO A 531 -25.54 18.82 -6.66
N ASP A 532 -25.13 17.69 -7.23
CA ASP A 532 -24.00 16.93 -6.72
C ASP A 532 -22.66 17.65 -6.89
N ILE A 533 -21.76 17.38 -5.96
CA ILE A 533 -20.43 17.98 -5.92
C ILE A 533 -19.41 16.85 -5.80
N ASN A 534 -18.84 16.48 -6.93
CA ASN A 534 -17.80 15.45 -6.97
C ASN A 534 -16.49 15.98 -6.39
N ILE A 535 -15.74 15.09 -5.74
CA ILE A 535 -14.41 15.39 -5.19
C ILE A 535 -13.32 14.45 -5.73
N ARG A 536 -12.08 14.94 -5.67
CA ARG A 536 -10.85 14.19 -5.87
C ARG A 536 -9.85 14.51 -4.77
N GLU A 537 -8.92 13.58 -4.56
CA GLU A 537 -7.89 13.63 -3.54
C GLU A 537 -6.89 14.76 -3.81
N TYR A 538 -6.22 15.26 -2.77
CA TYR A 538 -5.29 16.38 -2.93
C TYR A 538 -4.08 16.09 -3.82
N SER A 539 -3.71 14.82 -3.94
CA SER A 539 -2.61 14.33 -4.76
C SER A 539 -3.03 13.94 -6.17
N PHE A 540 -4.31 14.12 -6.53
CA PHE A 540 -4.89 13.61 -7.79
C PHE A 540 -4.12 14.05 -9.04
N LEU A 541 -3.77 15.34 -9.16
CA LEU A 541 -3.03 15.87 -10.31
C LEU A 541 -1.57 15.40 -10.38
N GLU A 542 -1.03 14.90 -9.27
CA GLU A 542 0.32 14.32 -9.18
C GLU A 542 0.34 12.82 -9.45
N ASN A 543 -0.83 12.21 -9.69
CA ASN A 543 -0.93 10.78 -9.94
C ASN A 543 -0.16 10.42 -11.24
N PRO A 544 0.70 9.38 -11.22
CA PRO A 544 1.45 8.97 -12.41
C PRO A 544 0.56 8.51 -13.57
N TYR A 545 -0.68 8.07 -13.31
CA TYR A 545 -1.64 7.68 -14.35
C TYR A 545 -2.44 8.84 -14.94
N MET A 546 -2.27 10.06 -14.40
CA MET A 546 -2.96 11.25 -14.90
C MET A 546 -2.54 11.55 -16.36
N PRO A 547 -3.48 11.55 -17.33
CA PRO A 547 -3.18 11.85 -18.72
C PRO A 547 -2.52 13.22 -18.90
N GLN A 548 -1.58 13.31 -19.82
CA GLN A 548 -0.83 14.56 -20.05
C GLN A 548 -1.77 15.65 -20.62
N GLU A 549 -2.75 15.26 -21.41
CA GLU A 549 -3.76 16.14 -22.00
C GLU A 549 -4.56 16.88 -20.91
N VAL A 550 -4.88 16.20 -19.81
CA VAL A 550 -5.56 16.81 -18.66
C VAL A 550 -4.64 17.79 -17.93
N LYS A 551 -3.36 17.45 -17.77
CA LYS A 551 -2.36 18.33 -17.12
C LYS A 551 -2.09 19.60 -17.92
N ASP A 552 -2.09 19.50 -19.24
CA ASP A 552 -1.81 20.63 -20.14
C ASP A 552 -3.04 21.53 -20.34
N SER A 553 -4.25 21.03 -20.06
CA SER A 553 -5.52 21.74 -20.21
C SER A 553 -5.92 22.52 -18.93
N TRP A 554 -5.14 23.53 -18.56
CA TRP A 554 -5.37 24.36 -17.36
C TRP A 554 -5.70 25.83 -17.67
N LEU A 555 -6.53 26.45 -16.84
CA LEU A 555 -6.88 27.88 -16.89
C LEU A 555 -6.93 28.46 -15.47
N ASP A 556 -6.13 29.50 -15.23
CA ASP A 556 -6.18 30.26 -13.98
C ASP A 556 -7.33 31.28 -13.98
N VAL A 557 -8.12 31.27 -12.91
CA VAL A 557 -9.21 32.23 -12.69
C VAL A 557 -9.01 32.91 -11.34
N HIS A 558 -9.23 34.22 -11.31
CA HIS A 558 -9.21 35.02 -10.09
C HIS A 558 -10.60 35.54 -9.75
N LEU A 559 -10.97 35.43 -8.47
CA LEU A 559 -12.14 36.13 -7.95
C LEU A 559 -11.86 37.63 -7.95
N CYS A 560 -12.67 38.39 -8.67
CA CYS A 560 -12.56 39.84 -8.70
C CYS A 560 -13.34 40.47 -7.54
N GLN A 561 -12.86 41.61 -7.04
CA GLN A 561 -13.53 42.33 -5.96
C GLN A 561 -14.67 43.20 -6.52
N GLU A 562 -15.82 43.18 -5.87
CA GLU A 562 -16.97 44.01 -6.26
C GLU A 562 -16.56 45.49 -6.37
N GLY A 563 -16.82 46.10 -7.53
CA GLY A 563 -16.42 47.49 -7.83
C GLY A 563 -15.06 47.66 -8.52
N SER A 564 -14.27 46.60 -8.69
CA SER A 564 -13.06 46.65 -9.52
C SER A 564 -13.40 46.73 -11.03
N PRO A 565 -12.56 47.35 -11.88
CA PRO A 565 -12.81 47.47 -13.32
C PRO A 565 -13.01 46.09 -13.98
N GLY A 566 -14.16 45.88 -14.63
CA GLY A 566 -14.54 44.59 -15.22
C GLY A 566 -15.32 43.65 -14.29
N CYS A 567 -15.38 43.93 -12.98
CA CYS A 567 -16.07 43.14 -11.96
C CYS A 567 -17.44 43.72 -11.55
N GLY A 568 -18.21 44.23 -12.51
CA GLY A 568 -19.55 44.78 -12.26
C GLY A 568 -20.65 43.74 -12.44
N VAL A 569 -21.68 43.73 -11.59
CA VAL A 569 -22.90 42.94 -11.81
C VAL A 569 -23.66 43.55 -12.99
N SER A 570 -23.95 42.77 -14.04
CA SER A 570 -24.76 43.23 -15.19
C SER A 570 -25.74 42.13 -15.58
N ASN A 571 -26.97 42.50 -15.89
CA ASN A 571 -27.99 41.61 -16.47
C ASN A 571 -27.74 41.31 -17.96
N SER A 572 -26.68 41.87 -18.56
CA SER A 572 -26.27 41.56 -19.92
C SER A 572 -25.38 40.31 -19.96
N THR A 573 -25.59 39.45 -20.95
CA THR A 573 -24.62 38.43 -21.37
C THR A 573 -23.29 39.12 -21.65
N ASN A 574 -22.30 38.85 -20.81
CA ASN A 574 -21.06 39.60 -20.75
C ASN A 574 -20.03 39.07 -21.76
N PRO A 575 -19.01 39.88 -22.12
CA PRO A 575 -18.00 39.56 -23.13
C PRO A 575 -17.14 38.36 -22.72
N ALA A 576 -16.50 37.73 -23.70
CA ALA A 576 -15.67 36.53 -23.53
C ALA A 576 -14.72 36.63 -22.32
N GLY A 577 -14.78 35.63 -21.43
CA GLY A 577 -13.84 35.48 -20.30
C GLY A 577 -14.33 35.91 -18.91
N ILE A 578 -15.58 36.35 -18.74
CA ILE A 578 -16.13 36.71 -17.40
C ILE A 578 -17.40 35.90 -17.11
N LEU A 579 -17.34 35.04 -16.09
CA LEU A 579 -18.51 34.37 -15.49
C LEU A 579 -19.12 35.26 -14.41
N LYS A 580 -20.39 35.62 -14.57
CA LYS A 580 -21.15 36.39 -13.57
C LYS A 580 -22.23 35.50 -12.98
N PHE A 581 -22.35 35.52 -11.65
CA PHE A 581 -23.45 34.89 -10.95
C PHE A 581 -24.53 35.93 -10.64
N PRO A 582 -25.82 35.62 -10.84
CA PRO A 582 -26.93 36.48 -10.43
C PRO A 582 -26.86 36.78 -8.93
N LYS A 583 -27.37 37.95 -8.52
CA LYS A 583 -27.42 38.38 -7.11
C LYS A 583 -28.86 38.74 -6.75
N ARG A 584 -29.39 38.15 -5.68
CA ARG A 584 -30.72 38.36 -5.07
C ARG A 584 -31.93 37.89 -5.89
N SER A 585 -31.99 36.61 -6.27
CA SER A 585 -33.25 35.96 -6.70
C SER A 585 -33.81 35.02 -5.61
N THR A 586 -35.11 34.71 -5.67
CA THR A 586 -35.73 33.69 -4.79
C THR A 586 -35.13 32.30 -5.03
N GLU A 587 -34.86 31.97 -6.29
CA GLU A 587 -34.21 30.72 -6.72
C GLU A 587 -32.76 30.59 -6.19
N GLU A 588 -32.04 31.70 -6.06
CA GLU A 588 -30.71 31.73 -5.43
C GLU A 588 -30.79 31.40 -3.94
N THR A 589 -31.80 31.92 -3.23
CA THR A 589 -31.99 31.66 -1.79
C THR A 589 -32.28 30.17 -1.54
N GLU A 590 -33.16 29.56 -2.35
CA GLU A 590 -33.44 28.12 -2.28
C GLU A 590 -32.22 27.26 -2.63
N THR A 591 -31.41 27.71 -3.60
CA THR A 591 -30.17 27.03 -3.98
C THR A 591 -29.11 27.12 -2.89
N GLU A 592 -28.98 28.29 -2.25
CA GLU A 592 -28.10 28.49 -1.10
C GLU A 592 -28.52 27.59 0.06
N GLU A 593 -29.80 27.56 0.44
CA GLU A 593 -30.29 26.71 1.54
C GLU A 593 -30.01 25.22 1.30
N ARG A 594 -30.22 24.74 0.07
CA ARG A 594 -29.90 23.37 -0.34
C ARG A 594 -28.41 23.07 -0.20
N PHE A 595 -27.55 23.97 -0.69
CA PHE A 595 -26.10 23.85 -0.52
C PHE A 595 -25.70 23.86 0.97
N ARG A 596 -26.34 24.71 1.78
CA ARG A 596 -26.09 24.77 3.23
C ARG A 596 -26.44 23.47 3.94
N ARG A 597 -27.58 22.85 3.59
CA ARG A 597 -27.95 21.51 4.08
C ARG A 597 -26.91 20.47 3.70
N ARG A 598 -26.39 20.49 2.47
CA ARG A 598 -25.32 19.58 2.01
C ARG A 598 -24.04 19.75 2.83
N MET A 599 -23.59 20.99 3.03
CA MET A 599 -22.37 21.29 3.81
C MET A 599 -22.41 20.82 5.25
N LYS A 600 -23.57 20.90 5.90
CA LYS A 600 -23.75 20.40 7.27
C LYS A 600 -23.60 18.87 7.39
N ARG A 601 -23.71 18.14 6.28
CA ARG A 601 -23.52 16.68 6.23
C ARG A 601 -22.08 16.27 5.90
N TYR A 602 -21.26 17.19 5.40
CA TYR A 602 -19.91 16.88 4.90
C TYR A 602 -18.86 16.92 6.01
N THR A 603 -19.03 17.73 7.04
CA THR A 603 -18.08 17.81 8.16
C THR A 603 -18.32 16.71 9.17
N GLY A 604 -17.24 16.11 9.66
CA GLY A 604 -17.28 15.02 10.62
C GLY A 604 -17.09 15.47 12.06
N ILE A 605 -16.49 14.59 12.85
CA ILE A 605 -16.16 14.83 14.25
C ILE A 605 -14.66 14.68 14.49
N TRP A 606 -14.14 15.47 15.43
CA TRP A 606 -12.88 15.19 16.08
C TRP A 606 -13.18 14.39 17.36
N CYS A 607 -12.48 13.29 17.57
CA CYS A 607 -12.66 12.43 18.75
C CYS A 607 -11.29 12.08 19.35
N CYS A 608 -11.10 12.12 20.67
CA CYS A 608 -12.06 12.58 21.69
C CYS A 608 -11.39 13.25 22.89
N VAL A 609 -12.12 14.18 23.52
CA VAL A 609 -11.75 14.78 24.80
C VAL A 609 -11.84 13.71 25.89
N GLY A 610 -10.76 13.51 26.64
CA GLY A 610 -10.73 12.58 27.77
C GLY A 610 -11.73 12.96 28.86
N ASP A 611 -12.28 11.96 29.56
CA ASP A 611 -13.17 12.12 30.71
C ASP A 611 -14.47 12.91 30.46
N HIS A 612 -14.87 13.08 29.20
CA HIS A 612 -16.13 13.70 28.80
C HIS A 612 -17.00 12.71 28.00
N ARG A 613 -18.31 12.68 28.26
CA ARG A 613 -19.27 11.81 27.53
C ARG A 613 -20.54 12.57 27.18
N PRO A 614 -20.86 12.78 25.88
CA PRO A 614 -20.07 12.44 24.69
C PRO A 614 -18.77 13.23 24.60
N GLY A 615 -17.68 12.63 24.10
CA GLY A 615 -16.33 13.25 24.11
C GLY A 615 -15.90 13.87 22.78
N HIS A 616 -16.64 13.65 21.71
CA HIS A 616 -16.32 14.18 20.38
C HIS A 616 -16.77 15.63 20.21
N ILE A 617 -16.16 16.31 19.25
CA ILE A 617 -16.47 17.69 18.89
C ILE A 617 -16.81 17.72 17.40
N TYR A 618 -17.96 18.28 17.03
CA TYR A 618 -18.33 18.44 15.62
C TYR A 618 -17.51 19.55 14.95
N TYR A 619 -16.98 19.25 13.78
CA TYR A 619 -16.56 20.29 12.85
C TYR A 619 -17.81 20.94 12.26
N ASP A 620 -17.81 22.26 12.17
CA ASP A 620 -18.95 23.03 11.71
C ASP A 620 -18.54 23.87 10.50
N ALA A 621 -19.09 23.54 9.33
CA ALA A 621 -18.84 24.28 8.10
C ALA A 621 -19.24 25.77 8.19
N TYR A 622 -20.10 26.14 9.14
CA TYR A 622 -20.62 27.50 9.36
C TYR A 622 -20.23 28.08 10.73
N TRP A 623 -19.13 27.60 11.31
CA TRP A 623 -18.58 28.12 12.57
C TRP A 623 -18.42 29.65 12.56
N ASP A 624 -18.05 30.24 11.41
CA ASP A 624 -17.74 31.65 11.24
C ASP A 624 -18.96 32.56 11.23
N GLU A 625 -20.16 31.97 11.11
CA GLU A 625 -21.44 32.68 11.13
C GLU A 625 -22.13 32.58 12.50
N LYS A 626 -21.54 31.87 13.46
CA LYS A 626 -22.10 31.62 14.80
C LYS A 626 -21.36 32.45 15.85
N PRO A 627 -21.95 33.56 16.35
CA PRO A 627 -21.32 34.40 17.37
C PRO A 627 -20.96 33.59 18.62
N GLY A 628 -19.69 33.64 19.03
CA GLY A 628 -19.22 32.94 20.24
C GLY A 628 -19.08 31.43 20.10
N TRP A 629 -19.08 30.88 18.87
CA TRP A 629 -18.79 29.48 18.61
C TRP A 629 -17.48 29.03 19.26
N LYS A 630 -17.47 27.84 19.87
CA LYS A 630 -16.30 27.22 20.48
C LYS A 630 -16.29 25.73 20.18
N ALA A 631 -15.09 25.18 19.99
CA ALA A 631 -14.87 23.76 19.88
C ALA A 631 -15.07 23.09 21.24
N LYS A 632 -16.28 22.60 21.51
CA LYS A 632 -16.62 21.93 22.76
C LYS A 632 -17.41 20.66 22.48
N PRO A 633 -17.22 19.60 23.28
CA PRO A 633 -18.06 18.43 23.19
C PRO A 633 -19.52 18.75 23.60
N PRO A 634 -20.51 18.00 23.09
CA PRO A 634 -21.91 18.10 23.54
C PRO A 634 -21.98 17.95 25.06
N ARG A 635 -22.78 18.79 25.76
CA ARG A 635 -22.84 18.72 27.23
C ARG A 635 -23.63 17.51 27.71
N THR A 636 -24.60 17.08 26.92
CA THR A 636 -25.45 15.92 27.20
C THR A 636 -25.66 15.10 25.93
N PRO A 637 -26.07 13.83 26.03
CA PRO A 637 -26.42 13.01 24.88
C PRO A 637 -27.55 13.60 24.02
N GLU A 638 -28.45 14.39 24.60
CA GLU A 638 -29.54 15.05 23.86
C GLU A 638 -29.05 16.21 22.98
N GLU A 639 -27.94 16.85 23.37
CA GLU A 639 -27.26 17.87 22.56
C GLU A 639 -26.34 17.25 21.49
N ASP A 640 -26.21 15.92 21.46
CA ASP A 640 -25.34 15.22 20.54
C ASP A 640 -25.97 15.02 19.17
N HIS A 641 -25.92 16.08 18.36
CA HIS A 641 -26.33 16.04 16.98
C HIS A 641 -25.37 16.85 16.10
N PRO A 642 -25.23 16.50 14.82
CA PRO A 642 -24.48 17.31 13.86
C PRO A 642 -24.96 18.78 13.86
N PRO A 643 -24.09 19.74 13.48
CA PRO A 643 -24.46 21.14 13.41
C PRO A 643 -25.69 21.36 12.52
N LEU A 644 -26.75 21.93 13.11
CA LEU A 644 -28.03 22.17 12.45
C LEU A 644 -28.00 23.25 11.38
#